data_AF-A0AA38SRE3-F1
#
_entry.id   AF-A0AA38SRE3-F1
#
_cell.length_a   1.000
_cell.length_b   1.000
_cell.length_c   1.000
_cell.angle_alpha   90.00
_cell.angle_beta   90.00
_cell.angle_gamma   90.00
#
_symmetry.space_group_name_H-M   'P 1'
#
loop_
_entity.id
_entity.type
_entity.pdbx_description
1 polymer ?
#
loop_
_entity_poly.entity_id
_entity_poly.type
_entity_poly.pdbx_seq_one_letter_code
_entity_poly.pdbx_strand_id
1 'polypeptide(L)'
;MDYFKSSSSKYFIAEVVVIFLFFFPNGASGATFTVVNDCSFTIWPQILTRTNASIITGFELKKATSHSFQVPAGWKGRLWGRTGCTFDGSDRGSDSGSCATGECRPKCSVLKATTTATLAEFALNQFDNLDFYDVSIADGYNIQVLIEATGVANSTSYSCRKTGCVEDVNQLCSKELSLEGRIGCMSPCHAFGSPEYCCNNSFGTPSRCAPTQYAQLFKSACPRSYAYATDDATSTFTCMGGNYTIRFCPPSYAFSTIKLGEQIGSTDQLVSTSGKFTLGFFESDHSYLGIWHTNDVNERKVWVGNPNAPIISTSDAHALSIDPRTGNLIIVVGGKILMNITDLQAHPNPNLRATLEDNGNFLLINPVDKSILWQSFDHPTSILLPGMKLGSNIKTGHTTTLTSWLSDKIIDSGAFTFSWESMEEASQRLMIRRRGKPYWTSGNLYNQTFQYMFALNDPNSQSRYNLTSVYNNEERYFMYDYEGSNDSLPMWILTPKGQIVDGDQNTVWTPEFCYGYDSHNGCMESSLTQCRREVDNFSEKNGDFDTDMTRNVVDDNSSLSISDCFVKCWNDCTCAGFASSTTNGTGCAIWTGSNSFTVNLRNNSTLKYVISQNAINPSIGNNAEKKKNWRWIWIWILISVVIPLVCLSLGILWYIKKRKHRREEYERRQKDEYFLELTASESFKDVHQLQGNGGNENDVLLFSLASIMAATDDFAVENKIGEGGFGPVYKVVLRSRKVKRWTRNCGQKAFKNVRARHVEFKNELILIAKLQHTNLVRVLGCCIHKEEKMLIYEYMPNKSLDFFLFDENRRGEMDWPKRYNIIEGIAQGLLYLHKYSRMRVIHRDLKANNILLDDSMNPKISDFGMARIFKQNETEAMTRRVVGTYGYMPPEYAMEGTFSIKTDIFSFGVLILEIVMGRRNSTFVHLDRSFNLIEYAWELWRQGDALGLMDQTLGSTCVVQQFSRTVQVALLCVQESATDRPTTSDMISMLLNDTTLLPTPKKPAFVIRRESGPKECSINNMTITDMDGR
;
A
#
# COMPACT_ATOMS: atom_id res chain seq x y z
N MET A 1 -9.60 80.80 5.97
CA MET A 1 -10.99 80.71 5.50
C MET A 1 -11.67 79.65 6.34
N ASP A 2 -12.27 80.09 7.43
CA ASP A 2 -13.26 79.34 8.18
C ASP A 2 -14.44 78.98 7.27
N TYR A 3 -14.93 77.74 7.31
CA TYR A 3 -16.32 77.39 7.68
C TYR A 3 -16.62 75.90 7.44
N PHE A 4 -17.47 75.37 8.33
CA PHE A 4 -17.93 73.99 8.61
C PHE A 4 -17.00 73.16 9.53
N LYS A 5 -17.22 72.92 10.84
CA LYS A 5 -18.40 72.91 11.73
C LYS A 5 -19.58 72.10 11.16
N SER A 6 -20.24 71.16 11.82
CA SER A 6 -20.35 70.86 13.25
C SER A 6 -21.45 69.80 13.41
N SER A 7 -21.26 68.86 14.37
CA SER A 7 -22.29 68.43 15.36
C SER A 7 -23.48 67.60 14.82
N SER A 8 -24.10 66.64 15.51
CA SER A 8 -24.02 66.04 16.86
C SER A 8 -24.97 64.82 16.75
N SER A 9 -24.58 63.61 17.13
CA SER A 9 -24.66 63.03 18.48
C SER A 9 -26.09 62.83 19.05
N LYS A 10 -26.26 61.60 19.57
CA LYS A 10 -27.32 61.05 20.46
C LYS A 10 -28.59 60.61 19.71
N TYR A 11 -29.00 59.34 19.69
CA TYR A 11 -29.22 58.33 20.75
C TYR A 11 -29.22 56.94 20.05
N PHE A 12 -28.88 55.76 20.59
CA PHE A 12 -29.28 55.13 21.85
C PHE A 12 -28.50 53.78 22.01
N ILE A 13 -27.89 53.58 23.19
CA ILE A 13 -27.81 52.34 23.99
C ILE A 13 -26.93 51.13 23.58
N ALA A 14 -25.91 50.92 24.44
CA ALA A 14 -25.32 49.70 25.02
C ALA A 14 -24.75 48.57 24.12
N GLU A 15 -23.42 48.46 24.10
CA GLU A 15 -22.62 47.37 24.68
C GLU A 15 -21.15 47.53 24.20
N VAL A 16 -20.26 47.94 25.10
CA VAL A 16 -18.81 47.96 24.88
C VAL A 16 -18.16 47.25 26.06
N VAL A 17 -18.02 45.93 25.95
CA VAL A 17 -16.93 45.15 26.53
C VAL A 17 -16.65 44.01 25.55
N VAL A 18 -15.37 43.73 25.28
CA VAL A 18 -14.85 42.61 24.48
C VAL A 18 -14.80 42.79 22.96
N ILE A 19 -13.96 43.71 22.44
CA ILE A 19 -13.13 43.44 21.25
C ILE A 19 -11.86 44.30 21.36
N PHE A 20 -10.80 43.81 22.01
CA PHE A 20 -9.40 44.23 21.76
C PHE A 20 -8.42 43.25 22.45
N LEU A 21 -8.42 41.99 21.99
CA LEU A 21 -7.30 41.03 22.12
C LEU A 21 -7.46 39.94 21.03
N PHE A 22 -7.45 40.33 19.76
CA PHE A 22 -7.27 39.41 18.63
C PHE A 22 -6.27 40.00 17.65
N PHE A 23 -5.00 40.00 18.05
CA PHE A 23 -3.83 39.95 17.17
C PHE A 23 -2.65 39.44 18.01
N PHE A 24 -2.72 38.17 18.41
CA PHE A 24 -1.50 37.39 18.60
C PHE A 24 -1.13 36.80 17.24
N PRO A 25 0.15 36.79 16.83
CA PRO A 25 0.56 36.03 15.67
C PRO A 25 0.21 34.55 15.90
N ASN A 26 -0.29 33.86 14.86
CA ASN A 26 -0.55 32.42 14.87
C ASN A 26 0.69 31.66 15.41
N GLY A 27 0.66 31.29 16.69
CA GLY A 27 1.62 30.42 17.34
C GLY A 27 1.24 28.96 17.10
N ALA A 28 2.21 28.13 16.74
CA ALA A 28 2.05 26.71 16.46
C ALA A 28 1.32 25.98 17.62
N SER A 29 0.19 25.33 17.34
CA SER A 29 -0.53 24.52 18.33
C SER A 29 0.29 23.28 18.69
N GLY A 30 0.64 23.13 19.98
CA GLY A 30 1.21 21.88 20.51
C GLY A 30 0.16 20.77 20.67
N ALA A 31 0.60 19.58 21.11
CA ALA A 31 -0.25 18.42 21.37
C ALA A 31 -0.23 18.03 22.86
N THR A 32 -1.38 17.59 23.38
CA THR A 32 -1.52 17.08 24.75
C THR A 32 -1.27 15.58 24.77
N PHE A 33 -0.39 15.15 25.67
CA PHE A 33 -0.13 13.74 25.96
C PHE A 33 -0.68 13.41 27.35
N THR A 34 -1.42 12.31 27.48
CA THR A 34 -1.92 11.80 28.76
C THR A 34 -1.45 10.36 28.94
N VAL A 35 -0.65 10.11 29.97
CA VAL A 35 -0.17 8.77 30.33
C VAL A 35 -1.06 8.22 31.43
N VAL A 36 -1.61 7.03 31.24
CA VAL A 36 -2.56 6.38 32.15
C VAL A 36 -1.99 5.04 32.61
N ASN A 37 -2.03 4.79 33.91
CA ASN A 37 -1.65 3.50 34.49
C ASN A 37 -2.90 2.68 34.86
N ASP A 38 -3.32 1.76 33.98
CA ASP A 38 -4.39 0.80 34.26
C ASP A 38 -3.86 -0.47 34.95
N CYS A 39 -2.54 -0.59 35.16
CA CYS A 39 -1.93 -1.74 35.81
C CYS A 39 -2.35 -1.87 37.27
N SER A 40 -2.31 -3.09 37.79
CA SER A 40 -2.56 -3.37 39.21
C SER A 40 -1.42 -2.91 40.14
N PHE A 41 -0.34 -2.36 39.58
CA PHE A 41 0.89 -1.95 40.25
C PHE A 41 1.38 -0.57 39.76
N THR A 42 2.32 0.04 40.49
CA THR A 42 2.96 1.30 40.11
C THR A 42 3.92 1.09 38.94
N ILE A 43 3.94 2.04 38.00
CA ILE A 43 4.89 2.06 36.88
C ILE A 43 5.74 3.35 36.93
N TRP A 44 6.88 3.32 36.25
CA TRP A 44 7.78 4.49 36.15
C TRP A 44 8.01 4.88 34.68
N PRO A 45 7.11 5.67 34.08
CA PRO A 45 7.24 6.08 32.70
C PRO A 45 8.50 6.90 32.44
N GLN A 46 9.05 6.76 31.24
CA GLN A 46 10.17 7.53 30.72
C GLN A 46 9.78 8.19 29.39
N ILE A 47 10.27 9.40 29.17
CA ILE A 47 10.14 10.16 27.94
C ILE A 47 11.55 10.47 27.43
N LEU A 48 11.85 10.02 26.22
CA LEU A 48 13.03 10.42 25.47
C LEU A 48 12.60 11.46 24.42
N THR A 49 13.13 12.68 24.53
CA THR A 49 12.88 13.78 23.58
C THR A 49 14.18 14.18 22.89
N ARG A 50 14.10 14.54 21.59
CA ARG A 50 15.23 15.08 20.82
C ARG A 50 15.23 16.60 20.70
N THR A 51 14.15 17.25 21.09
CA THR A 51 14.02 18.71 21.12
C THR A 51 14.14 19.21 22.56
N ASN A 52 14.67 20.43 22.75
CA ASN A 52 14.82 21.13 24.04
C ASN A 52 13.43 21.50 24.63
N ALA A 53 12.58 20.52 24.87
CA ALA A 53 11.31 20.69 25.55
C ALA A 53 11.52 20.53 27.06
N SER A 54 11.00 21.45 27.86
CA SER A 54 11.03 21.48 29.32
C SER A 54 10.15 20.39 29.96
N ILE A 55 10.24 19.15 29.49
CA ILE A 55 9.39 18.01 29.89
C ILE A 55 10.12 17.21 30.96
N ILE A 56 9.37 16.80 31.99
CA ILE A 56 9.87 15.85 32.99
C ILE A 56 10.13 14.51 32.28
N THR A 57 11.39 14.13 32.15
CA THR A 57 11.78 12.94 31.37
C THR A 57 11.47 11.62 32.07
N GLY A 58 11.26 11.59 33.39
CA GLY A 58 10.85 10.39 34.11
C GLY A 58 10.08 10.71 35.39
N PHE A 59 9.05 9.91 35.70
CA PHE A 59 8.17 10.12 36.84
C PHE A 59 7.59 8.79 37.36
N GLU A 60 7.09 8.79 38.62
CA GLU A 60 6.33 7.68 39.20
C GLU A 60 4.84 7.86 38.86
N LEU A 61 4.19 6.78 38.42
CA LEU A 61 2.74 6.77 38.16
C LEU A 61 2.08 5.60 38.89
N LYS A 62 1.34 5.93 39.96
CA LYS A 62 0.61 4.95 40.80
C LYS A 62 -0.51 4.27 40.03
N LYS A 63 -0.98 3.13 40.54
CA LYS A 63 -2.14 2.42 40.00
C LYS A 63 -3.35 3.36 39.86
N ALA A 64 -4.06 3.26 38.73
CA ALA A 64 -5.28 3.99 38.42
C ALA A 64 -5.13 5.53 38.46
N THR A 65 -3.93 6.04 38.20
CA THR A 65 -3.69 7.48 38.04
C THR A 65 -3.20 7.81 36.63
N SER A 66 -3.28 9.11 36.28
CA SER A 66 -2.82 9.63 35.00
C SER A 66 -1.96 10.88 35.17
N HIS A 67 -1.09 11.13 34.19
CA HIS A 67 -0.25 12.32 34.13
C HIS A 67 -0.30 12.92 32.72
N SER A 68 -0.60 14.21 32.61
CA SER A 68 -0.69 14.90 31.32
C SER A 68 0.40 15.96 31.17
N PHE A 69 0.93 16.07 29.96
CA PHE A 69 1.93 17.07 29.60
C PHE A 69 1.71 17.56 28.17
N GLN A 70 2.30 18.72 27.84
CA GLN A 70 2.20 19.33 26.51
C GLN A 70 3.52 19.21 25.77
N VAL A 71 3.46 19.00 24.46
CA VAL A 71 4.63 19.00 23.58
C VAL A 71 4.44 19.98 22.43
N PRO A 72 5.52 20.62 21.93
CA PRO A 72 5.42 21.55 20.80
C PRO A 72 5.09 20.83 19.49
N ALA A 73 4.59 21.58 18.49
CA ALA A 73 4.48 21.09 17.12
C ALA A 73 5.87 20.66 16.60
N GLY A 74 5.93 19.56 15.83
CA GLY A 74 7.20 19.02 15.34
C GLY A 74 7.95 18.13 16.35
N TRP A 75 7.38 17.90 17.54
CA TRP A 75 8.01 17.08 18.58
C TRP A 75 8.25 15.63 18.11
N LYS A 76 9.43 15.10 18.45
CA LYS A 76 9.80 13.70 18.25
C LYS A 76 10.23 13.11 19.57
N GLY A 77 9.61 12.01 19.96
CA GLY A 77 9.99 11.33 21.19
C GLY A 77 9.51 9.89 21.29
N ARG A 78 10.02 9.23 22.33
CA ARG A 78 9.67 7.85 22.69
C ARG A 78 9.24 7.81 24.14
N LEU A 79 8.26 6.96 24.44
CA LEU A 79 7.73 6.77 25.78
C LEU A 79 7.65 5.27 26.13
N TRP A 80 8.07 4.88 27.32
CA TRP A 80 7.94 3.50 27.81
C TRP A 80 7.79 3.44 29.33
N GLY A 81 7.27 2.33 29.84
CA GLY A 81 7.09 2.09 31.27
C GLY A 81 8.12 1.10 31.82
N ARG A 82 8.64 1.37 33.02
CA ARG A 82 9.43 0.39 33.80
C ARG A 82 8.60 -0.16 34.95
N THR A 83 8.87 -1.41 35.31
CA THR A 83 8.20 -2.15 36.39
C THR A 83 9.23 -2.71 37.38
N GLY A 84 8.77 -3.04 38.60
CA GLY A 84 9.62 -3.63 39.64
C GLY A 84 10.78 -2.73 40.09
N CYS A 85 10.54 -1.42 40.22
CA CYS A 85 11.56 -0.46 40.64
C CYS A 85 11.71 -0.38 42.17
N THR A 86 12.95 -0.36 42.67
CA THR A 86 13.33 -0.15 44.08
C THR A 86 14.27 1.05 44.19
N PHE A 87 14.08 1.90 45.20
CA PHE A 87 14.88 3.10 45.45
C PHE A 87 15.36 3.12 46.91
N ASP A 88 16.66 3.22 47.13
CA ASP A 88 17.25 3.24 48.47
C ASP A 88 17.24 4.67 49.05
N GLY A 89 16.41 4.90 50.08
CA GLY A 89 16.13 6.23 50.62
C GLY A 89 17.11 6.76 51.69
N SER A 90 18.39 6.39 51.68
CA SER A 90 19.26 6.60 52.86
C SER A 90 20.36 7.66 52.80
N ASP A 91 20.67 8.30 51.66
CA ASP A 91 21.67 9.38 51.66
C ASP A 91 21.22 10.61 50.85
N ARG A 92 21.24 11.77 51.52
CA ARG A 92 21.05 13.09 50.91
C ARG A 92 22.13 13.32 49.85
N GLY A 93 21.87 12.90 48.61
CA GLY A 93 22.69 13.21 47.45
C GLY A 93 23.04 12.04 46.52
N SER A 94 22.68 10.78 46.84
CA SER A 94 22.90 9.64 45.94
C SER A 94 21.64 8.81 45.72
N ASP A 95 20.77 9.29 44.83
CA ASP A 95 19.52 8.63 44.42
C ASP A 95 19.78 7.51 43.37
N SER A 96 20.30 6.35 43.77
CA SER A 96 20.36 5.16 42.89
C SER A 96 19.12 4.29 43.04
N GLY A 97 18.37 4.08 41.95
CA GLY A 97 17.30 3.09 41.87
C GLY A 97 17.67 1.93 40.94
N SER A 98 16.97 0.81 41.07
CA SER A 98 17.08 -0.34 40.15
C SER A 98 15.67 -0.76 39.76
N CYS A 99 15.42 -1.07 38.48
CA CYS A 99 14.16 -1.66 38.05
C CYS A 99 14.39 -3.03 37.42
N ALA A 100 13.45 -3.94 37.66
CA ALA A 100 13.49 -5.28 37.09
C ALA A 100 13.45 -5.27 35.54
N THR A 101 12.84 -4.24 34.94
CA THR A 101 12.80 -4.03 33.47
C THR A 101 13.65 -2.84 33.00
N GLY A 102 14.81 -2.60 33.62
CA GLY A 102 15.83 -1.66 33.14
C GLY A 102 16.48 -0.76 34.19
N GLU A 103 17.58 -0.08 33.84
CA GLU A 103 18.27 0.80 34.79
C GLU A 103 17.49 2.09 35.10
N CYS A 104 17.50 2.52 36.37
CA CYS A 104 16.83 3.76 36.81
C CYS A 104 17.69 4.56 37.81
N ARG A 105 18.37 5.62 37.33
CA ARG A 105 19.08 6.60 38.18
C ARG A 105 18.08 7.62 38.79
N PRO A 106 18.46 8.72 39.50
CA PRO A 106 17.48 9.58 40.18
C PRO A 106 16.39 10.04 39.21
N LYS A 107 15.11 9.83 39.56
CA LYS A 107 13.94 10.11 38.70
C LYS A 107 13.93 9.35 37.35
N CYS A 108 14.67 8.24 37.28
CA CYS A 108 14.93 7.43 36.11
C CYS A 108 15.43 8.19 34.86
N SER A 109 16.24 9.22 35.04
CA SER A 109 16.73 10.17 34.01
C SER A 109 17.69 9.62 32.93
N VAL A 110 17.82 8.30 32.75
CA VAL A 110 18.76 7.69 31.77
C VAL A 110 18.20 7.80 30.33
N LEU A 111 19.06 8.21 29.38
CA LEU A 111 18.72 8.55 27.98
C LEU A 111 18.55 7.36 27.02
N LYS A 112 18.86 6.14 27.46
CA LYS A 112 18.73 4.91 26.64
C LYS A 112 17.81 3.92 27.35
N ALA A 113 16.82 3.41 26.62
CA ALA A 113 16.11 2.20 27.04
C ALA A 113 17.12 1.04 27.08
N THR A 114 17.29 0.41 28.23
CA THR A 114 18.01 -0.85 28.36
C THR A 114 17.10 -1.97 27.85
N THR A 115 17.30 -2.32 26.59
CA THR A 115 17.06 -3.61 25.87
C THR A 115 15.85 -4.53 26.13
N THR A 116 14.84 -4.18 26.92
CA THR A 116 13.56 -4.91 26.88
C THR A 116 12.41 -3.99 27.31
N ALA A 117 11.84 -3.26 26.37
CA ALA A 117 10.75 -2.33 26.64
C ALA A 117 9.78 -2.21 25.47
N THR A 118 8.48 -2.22 25.78
CA THR A 118 7.43 -1.82 24.84
C THR A 118 7.47 -0.30 24.67
N LEU A 119 7.74 0.18 23.47
CA LEU A 119 8.00 1.59 23.18
C LEU A 119 6.82 2.22 22.43
N ALA A 120 6.29 3.34 22.92
CA ALA A 120 5.42 4.22 22.15
C ALA A 120 6.26 5.30 21.45
N GLU A 121 6.21 5.36 20.12
CA GLU A 121 7.01 6.27 19.31
C GLU A 121 6.12 7.34 18.66
N PHE A 122 6.63 8.58 18.58
CA PHE A 122 5.89 9.72 18.02
C PHE A 122 6.79 10.63 17.18
N ALA A 123 6.24 11.13 16.08
CA ALA A 123 6.79 12.22 15.29
C ALA A 123 5.65 13.14 14.82
N LEU A 124 5.47 14.27 15.51
CA LEU A 124 4.37 15.20 15.25
C LEU A 124 4.66 16.14 14.09
N ASN A 125 3.62 16.55 13.37
CA ASN A 125 3.66 17.52 12.27
C ASN A 125 4.87 17.34 11.34
N GLN A 126 5.06 16.14 10.79
CA GLN A 126 6.20 15.84 9.92
C GLN A 126 5.90 16.02 8.44
N PHE A 127 4.68 15.69 8.02
CA PHE A 127 4.29 15.71 6.61
C PHE A 127 2.82 16.13 6.50
N ASP A 128 2.52 17.20 5.76
CA ASP A 128 1.14 17.68 5.54
C ASP A 128 0.33 17.92 6.83
N ASN A 129 0.99 18.43 7.89
CA ASN A 129 0.42 18.57 9.24
C ASN A 129 0.00 17.26 9.93
N LEU A 130 0.54 16.13 9.50
CA LEU A 130 0.29 14.82 10.11
C LEU A 130 1.33 14.47 11.17
N ASP A 131 0.80 13.87 12.23
CA ASP A 131 1.53 13.20 13.27
C ASP A 131 1.64 11.71 12.93
N PHE A 132 2.81 11.11 13.19
CA PHE A 132 3.09 9.69 13.05
C PHE A 132 3.29 9.07 14.43
N TYR A 133 2.71 7.90 14.66
CA TYR A 133 2.86 7.19 15.92
C TYR A 133 2.71 5.68 15.76
N ASP A 134 3.38 4.94 16.62
CA ASP A 134 3.35 3.48 16.68
C ASP A 134 3.70 2.98 18.10
N VAL A 135 3.37 1.71 18.36
CA VAL A 135 3.90 0.97 19.50
C VAL A 135 4.84 -0.10 18.98
N SER A 136 6.12 0.02 19.29
CA SER A 136 7.19 -0.88 18.90
C SER A 136 7.50 -1.90 19.99
N ILE A 137 7.51 -3.17 19.60
CA ILE A 137 7.93 -4.33 20.40
C ILE A 137 9.16 -5.01 19.79
N ALA A 138 9.73 -4.42 18.72
CA ALA A 138 10.90 -4.94 18.03
C ALA A 138 12.15 -4.96 18.93
N ASP A 139 12.23 -4.04 19.90
CA ASP A 139 13.29 -3.96 20.91
C ASP A 139 13.01 -4.82 22.17
N GLY A 140 11.95 -5.63 22.14
CA GLY A 140 11.48 -6.47 23.24
C GLY A 140 10.14 -5.99 23.81
N TYR A 141 9.62 -6.75 24.76
CA TYR A 141 8.32 -6.50 25.39
C TYR A 141 8.45 -6.62 26.91
N ASN A 142 7.80 -5.74 27.66
CA ASN A 142 7.73 -5.87 29.12
C ASN A 142 6.33 -5.62 29.69
N ILE A 143 5.56 -4.73 29.06
CA ILE A 143 4.23 -4.33 29.52
C ILE A 143 3.33 -4.00 28.34
N GLN A 144 2.03 -4.21 28.48
CA GLN A 144 1.03 -3.84 27.49
C GLN A 144 0.98 -2.31 27.35
N VAL A 145 0.91 -1.82 26.12
CA VAL A 145 0.82 -0.39 25.80
C VAL A 145 -0.19 -0.17 24.68
N LEU A 146 -1.08 0.80 24.87
CA LEU A 146 -2.07 1.24 23.89
C LEU A 146 -1.97 2.76 23.70
N ILE A 147 -1.97 3.22 22.46
CA ILE A 147 -2.08 4.62 22.07
C ILE A 147 -3.49 4.87 21.52
N GLU A 148 -4.16 5.88 22.07
CA GLU A 148 -5.45 6.39 21.61
C GLU A 148 -5.27 7.85 21.17
N ALA A 149 -5.69 8.20 19.95
CA ALA A 149 -5.54 9.53 19.39
C ALA A 149 -6.91 10.20 19.16
N THR A 150 -7.06 11.48 19.47
CA THR A 150 -8.35 12.21 19.38
C THR A 150 -8.34 13.36 18.35
N GLY A 151 -7.49 13.29 17.33
CA GLY A 151 -7.33 14.35 16.32
C GLY A 151 -8.40 14.33 15.22
N VAL A 152 -8.21 15.17 14.19
CA VAL A 152 -9.11 15.25 13.04
C VAL A 152 -8.75 14.16 12.04
N ALA A 153 -9.70 13.29 11.74
CA ALA A 153 -9.63 12.35 10.63
C ALA A 153 -10.37 12.94 9.41
N ASN A 154 -9.66 13.26 8.34
CA ASN A 154 -10.27 13.78 7.11
C ASN A 154 -10.10 12.78 5.96
N SER A 155 -11.21 12.15 5.56
CA SER A 155 -11.33 11.16 4.49
C SER A 155 -10.56 9.84 4.68
N THR A 156 -10.89 8.86 3.86
CA THR A 156 -10.42 7.47 3.80
C THR A 156 -8.89 7.24 3.84
N SER A 157 -8.07 8.29 3.82
CA SER A 157 -6.59 8.21 3.81
C SER A 157 -5.94 8.45 5.18
N TYR A 158 -6.62 9.07 6.15
CA TYR A 158 -6.02 9.44 7.44
C TYR A 158 -7.00 9.18 8.59
N SER A 159 -6.65 8.25 9.47
CA SER A 159 -7.49 7.84 10.58
C SER A 159 -6.67 7.76 11.86
N CYS A 160 -7.11 8.43 12.92
CA CYS A 160 -6.51 8.46 14.25
C CYS A 160 -6.75 7.13 15.01
N ARG A 161 -6.34 6.01 14.40
CA ARG A 161 -6.63 4.65 14.89
C ARG A 161 -5.85 4.33 16.16
N LYS A 162 -6.46 3.52 17.01
CA LYS A 162 -5.77 2.92 18.16
C LYS A 162 -4.65 1.98 17.68
N THR A 163 -3.50 2.00 18.36
CA THR A 163 -2.36 1.12 18.08
C THR A 163 -1.69 0.67 19.38
N GLY A 164 -1.09 -0.51 19.40
CA GLY A 164 -0.58 -1.09 20.64
C GLY A 164 -0.61 -2.60 20.72
N CYS A 165 -0.16 -3.09 21.86
CA CYS A 165 -0.31 -4.48 22.26
C CYS A 165 -1.06 -4.57 23.59
N VAL A 166 -2.21 -5.24 23.56
CA VAL A 166 -3.10 -5.46 24.70
C VAL A 166 -2.92 -6.85 25.33
N GLU A 167 -2.28 -7.77 24.60
CA GLU A 167 -1.96 -9.12 25.06
C GLU A 167 -0.72 -9.14 25.95
N ASP A 168 -0.70 -10.02 26.96
CA ASP A 168 0.47 -10.25 27.82
C ASP A 168 1.47 -11.22 27.18
N VAL A 169 2.33 -10.68 26.33
CA VAL A 169 3.36 -11.43 25.61
C VAL A 169 4.36 -12.09 26.58
N ASN A 170 4.49 -11.60 27.81
CA ASN A 170 5.40 -12.20 28.81
C ASN A 170 5.06 -13.67 29.10
N GLN A 171 3.79 -14.05 29.00
CA GLN A 171 3.35 -15.44 29.22
C GLN A 171 3.59 -16.35 28.02
N LEU A 172 3.58 -15.78 26.81
CA LEU A 172 3.80 -16.45 25.53
C LEU A 172 5.29 -16.54 25.17
N CYS A 173 6.13 -15.80 25.88
CA CYS A 173 7.56 -15.70 25.63
C CYS A 173 8.26 -17.06 25.77
N SER A 174 9.03 -17.45 24.76
CA SER A 174 9.86 -18.65 24.78
C SER A 174 10.95 -18.55 25.86
N LYS A 175 11.39 -19.69 26.39
CA LYS A 175 12.40 -19.73 27.47
C LYS A 175 13.69 -19.01 27.09
N GLU A 176 14.06 -19.07 25.82
CA GLU A 176 15.26 -18.45 25.24
C GLU A 176 15.19 -16.91 25.20
N LEU A 177 13.98 -16.33 25.22
CA LEU A 177 13.77 -14.88 25.18
C LEU A 177 13.29 -14.33 26.52
N SER A 178 12.86 -15.19 27.44
CA SER A 178 12.22 -14.78 28.68
C SER A 178 13.24 -14.24 29.68
N LEU A 179 12.93 -13.09 30.28
CA LEU A 179 13.65 -12.61 31.47
C LEU A 179 13.26 -13.44 32.70
N GLU A 180 14.16 -13.52 33.67
CA GLU A 180 13.94 -14.26 34.92
C GLU A 180 12.64 -13.80 35.60
N GLY A 181 11.80 -14.76 36.00
CA GLY A 181 10.48 -14.48 36.57
C GLY A 181 9.40 -14.08 35.55
N ARG A 182 9.65 -14.21 34.23
CA ARG A 182 8.72 -13.83 33.14
C ARG A 182 8.23 -12.39 33.24
N ILE A 183 9.11 -11.49 33.66
CA ILE A 183 8.81 -10.06 33.81
C ILE A 183 8.99 -9.26 32.51
N GLY A 184 9.52 -9.91 31.47
CA GLY A 184 9.81 -9.33 30.17
C GLY A 184 10.21 -10.40 29.15
N CYS A 185 10.16 -10.03 27.87
CA CYS A 185 10.56 -10.85 26.73
C CYS A 185 11.56 -10.07 25.87
N MET A 186 12.80 -10.55 25.82
CA MET A 186 13.87 -9.96 25.03
C MET A 186 13.56 -10.05 23.53
N SER A 187 14.06 -9.09 22.75
CA SER A 187 14.02 -9.23 21.30
C SER A 187 14.94 -10.38 20.84
N PRO A 188 14.66 -11.01 19.69
CA PRO A 188 15.55 -12.02 19.12
C PRO A 188 16.96 -11.47 18.87
N CYS A 189 17.05 -10.20 18.48
CA CYS A 189 18.33 -9.53 18.33
C CYS A 189 19.10 -9.46 19.65
N HIS A 190 18.43 -9.14 20.75
CA HIS A 190 19.08 -9.09 22.07
C HIS A 190 19.49 -10.48 22.57
N ALA A 191 18.61 -11.48 22.43
CA ALA A 191 18.85 -12.82 22.96
C ALA A 191 19.94 -13.59 22.17
N PHE A 192 19.97 -13.44 20.84
CA PHE A 192 20.85 -14.24 19.98
C PHE A 192 22.02 -13.46 19.37
N GLY A 193 21.91 -12.13 19.26
CA GLY A 193 22.99 -11.25 18.75
C GLY A 193 23.38 -11.48 17.29
N SER A 194 22.67 -12.32 16.53
CA SER A 194 23.05 -12.67 15.16
C SER A 194 22.58 -11.60 14.15
N PRO A 195 23.30 -11.40 13.02
CA PRO A 195 22.91 -10.44 11.98
C PRO A 195 21.52 -10.66 11.39
N GLU A 196 21.07 -11.93 11.34
CA GLU A 196 19.73 -12.32 10.89
C GLU A 196 18.66 -11.83 11.86
N TYR A 197 18.80 -12.09 13.16
CA TYR A 197 17.85 -11.64 14.18
C TYR A 197 17.86 -10.11 14.39
N CYS A 198 19.00 -9.47 14.14
CA CYS A 198 19.18 -8.02 14.26
C CYS A 198 18.91 -7.24 12.97
N CYS A 199 18.52 -7.90 11.87
CA CYS A 199 18.33 -7.28 10.55
C CYS A 199 19.45 -6.32 10.15
N ASN A 200 20.69 -6.72 10.37
CA ASN A 200 21.86 -5.88 10.10
C ASN A 200 22.79 -6.53 9.07
N ASN A 201 23.76 -5.75 8.57
CA ASN A 201 24.73 -6.23 7.57
C ASN A 201 24.05 -6.82 6.31
N SER A 202 24.32 -8.09 5.99
CA SER A 202 23.74 -8.81 4.85
C SER A 202 22.21 -8.97 4.93
N PHE A 203 21.63 -8.84 6.13
CA PHE A 203 20.20 -8.90 6.39
C PHE A 203 19.58 -7.49 6.55
N GLY A 204 20.26 -6.42 6.11
CA GLY A 204 19.75 -5.04 6.26
C GLY A 204 18.67 -4.61 5.26
N THR A 205 18.25 -5.48 4.35
CA THR A 205 17.21 -5.17 3.34
C THR A 205 15.92 -5.95 3.62
N PRO A 206 14.74 -5.42 3.27
CA PRO A 206 13.46 -6.11 3.43
C PRO A 206 13.44 -7.53 2.84
N SER A 207 14.11 -7.73 1.70
CA SER A 207 14.19 -9.03 1.01
C SER A 207 15.11 -10.05 1.68
N ARG A 208 15.95 -9.62 2.63
CA ARG A 208 16.94 -10.47 3.30
C ARG A 208 16.67 -10.61 4.79
N CYS A 209 16.07 -9.63 5.48
CA CYS A 209 15.53 -9.83 6.82
C CYS A 209 14.08 -10.31 6.75
N ALA A 210 13.88 -11.61 6.57
CA ALA A 210 12.57 -12.18 6.77
C ALA A 210 12.19 -12.15 8.26
N PRO A 211 10.92 -11.96 8.61
CA PRO A 211 10.47 -12.06 9.99
C PRO A 211 10.74 -13.47 10.52
N THR A 212 11.52 -13.56 11.59
CA THR A 212 11.87 -14.82 12.24
C THR A 212 10.67 -15.42 12.99
N GLN A 213 10.70 -16.71 13.33
CA GLN A 213 9.62 -17.37 14.09
C GLN A 213 9.28 -16.64 15.40
N TYR A 214 10.28 -16.02 16.04
CA TYR A 214 10.10 -15.26 17.28
C TYR A 214 9.43 -13.90 17.02
N ALA A 215 9.81 -13.22 15.94
CA ALA A 215 9.15 -11.98 15.52
C ALA A 215 7.70 -12.24 15.07
N GLN A 216 7.44 -13.38 14.44
CA GLN A 216 6.09 -13.83 14.11
C GLN A 216 5.26 -14.12 15.36
N LEU A 217 5.85 -14.66 16.43
CA LEU A 217 5.16 -14.83 17.72
C LEU A 217 4.71 -13.47 18.28
N PHE A 218 5.60 -12.47 18.30
CA PHE A 218 5.25 -11.11 18.70
C PHE A 218 4.20 -10.47 17.81
N LYS A 219 4.33 -10.63 16.49
CA LYS A 219 3.35 -10.08 15.54
C LYS A 219 1.99 -10.76 15.67
N SER A 220 1.96 -12.07 15.91
CA SER A 220 0.71 -12.82 16.09
C SER A 220 -0.01 -12.42 17.38
N ALA A 221 0.72 -12.19 18.47
CA ALA A 221 0.17 -11.70 19.73
C ALA A 221 -0.22 -10.21 19.69
N CYS A 222 0.52 -9.40 18.93
CA CYS A 222 0.32 -7.96 18.83
C CYS A 222 0.23 -7.49 17.36
N PRO A 223 -0.87 -7.79 16.63
CA PRO A 223 -0.96 -7.50 15.19
C PRO A 223 -0.82 -6.03 14.83
N ARG A 224 -1.13 -5.12 15.76
CA ARG A 224 -1.10 -3.66 15.57
C ARG A 224 0.17 -3.00 16.09
N SER A 225 1.14 -3.77 16.58
CA SER A 225 2.43 -3.27 17.04
C SER A 225 3.53 -3.55 16.02
N TYR A 226 4.50 -2.64 15.97
CA TYR A 226 5.69 -2.78 15.13
C TYR A 226 6.59 -3.86 15.73
N ALA A 227 6.64 -5.03 15.09
CA ALA A 227 7.31 -6.21 15.64
C ALA A 227 8.67 -6.53 15.03
N TYR A 228 8.94 -6.12 13.78
CA TYR A 228 10.19 -6.40 13.08
C TYR A 228 10.51 -5.35 12.01
N ALA A 229 11.76 -5.32 11.55
CA ALA A 229 12.19 -4.39 10.52
C ALA A 229 11.32 -4.56 9.26
N THR A 230 10.66 -3.49 8.82
CA THR A 230 9.73 -3.38 7.66
C THR A 230 8.24 -3.62 7.92
N ASP A 231 7.83 -3.71 9.18
CA ASP A 231 6.42 -3.83 9.59
C ASP A 231 5.66 -2.48 9.62
N ASP A 232 6.20 -1.44 8.99
CA ASP A 232 5.63 -0.08 9.03
C ASP A 232 4.21 -0.03 8.42
N ALA A 233 3.97 -0.83 7.37
CA ALA A 233 2.70 -0.81 6.62
C ALA A 233 1.48 -1.22 7.45
N THR A 234 1.66 -2.04 8.48
CA THR A 234 0.55 -2.53 9.32
C THR A 234 0.56 -1.94 10.73
N SER A 235 1.62 -1.24 11.12
CA SER A 235 1.89 -0.87 12.52
C SER A 235 2.15 0.62 12.75
N THR A 236 2.39 1.39 11.69
CA THR A 236 2.58 2.85 11.78
C THR A 236 1.29 3.57 11.42
N PHE A 237 0.83 4.45 12.32
CA PHE A 237 -0.44 5.16 12.20
C PHE A 237 -0.22 6.66 12.08
N THR A 238 -1.20 7.34 11.50
CA THR A 238 -1.16 8.80 11.30
C THR A 238 -2.40 9.48 11.87
N CYS A 239 -2.26 10.72 12.33
CA CYS A 239 -3.36 11.53 12.84
C CYS A 239 -3.07 13.01 12.60
N MET A 240 -4.08 13.85 12.37
CA MET A 240 -3.89 15.28 12.16
C MET A 240 -4.29 16.06 13.42
N GLY A 241 -3.35 16.82 13.99
CA GLY A 241 -3.62 17.68 15.16
C GLY A 241 -4.14 16.91 16.38
N GLY A 242 -3.58 15.73 16.63
CA GLY A 242 -4.07 14.81 17.67
C GLY A 242 -3.63 15.19 19.07
N ASN A 243 -4.48 14.87 20.06
CA ASN A 243 -4.03 14.61 21.43
C ASN A 243 -3.91 13.09 21.62
N TYR A 244 -2.97 12.67 22.45
CA TYR A 244 -2.59 11.27 22.59
C TYR A 244 -2.76 10.79 24.03
N THR A 245 -3.46 9.68 24.21
CA THR A 245 -3.52 8.95 25.48
C THR A 245 -2.72 7.67 25.36
N ILE A 246 -1.72 7.48 26.21
CA ILE A 246 -0.92 6.26 26.30
C ILE A 246 -1.36 5.50 27.55
N ARG A 247 -1.97 4.34 27.36
CA ARG A 247 -2.45 3.46 28.43
C ARG A 247 -1.48 2.30 28.62
N PHE A 248 -1.04 2.10 29.86
CA PHE A 248 -0.29 0.91 30.29
C PHE A 248 -1.23 -0.10 30.92
N CYS A 249 -1.06 -1.39 30.61
CA CYS A 249 -1.99 -2.48 30.97
C CYS A 249 -3.46 -2.24 30.55
N PRO A 250 -3.73 -1.80 29.29
CA PRO A 250 -5.09 -1.73 28.78
C PRO A 250 -5.77 -3.11 28.88
N PRO A 251 -7.11 -3.15 28.96
CA PRO A 251 -7.84 -4.41 28.91
C PRO A 251 -7.62 -5.11 27.55
N SER A 252 -7.57 -6.46 27.54
CA SER A 252 -7.34 -7.28 26.33
C SER A 252 -8.35 -7.00 25.20
N TYR A 253 -9.55 -6.55 25.55
CA TYR A 253 -10.62 -6.24 24.61
C TYR A 253 -10.62 -4.78 24.11
N ALA A 254 -9.57 -3.98 24.38
CA ALA A 254 -9.57 -2.54 24.09
C ALA A 254 -9.68 -2.16 22.60
N PHE A 255 -9.32 -3.08 21.69
CA PHE A 255 -9.48 -2.89 20.23
C PHE A 255 -10.82 -3.41 19.70
N SER A 256 -11.44 -4.36 20.42
CA SER A 256 -12.58 -5.15 19.96
C SER A 256 -13.89 -4.75 20.63
N THR A 257 -13.88 -3.84 21.61
CA THR A 257 -15.07 -3.49 22.40
C THR A 257 -15.39 -2.00 22.42
N ILE A 258 -16.68 -1.67 22.34
CA ILE A 258 -17.28 -0.37 22.65
C ILE A 258 -18.00 -0.48 23.99
N LYS A 259 -17.70 0.43 24.93
CA LYS A 259 -18.43 0.55 26.19
C LYS A 259 -19.52 1.62 26.12
N LEU A 260 -20.40 1.62 27.12
CA LEU A 260 -21.35 2.71 27.29
C LEU A 260 -20.64 4.07 27.41
N GLY A 261 -21.05 5.03 26.59
CA GLY A 261 -20.45 6.37 26.51
C GLY A 261 -19.30 6.50 25.51
N GLU A 262 -18.79 5.39 24.96
CA GLU A 262 -17.83 5.40 23.85
C GLU A 262 -18.58 5.41 22.51
N GLN A 263 -17.91 5.93 21.47
CA GLN A 263 -18.44 5.97 20.11
C GLN A 263 -17.35 5.58 19.11
N ILE A 264 -17.74 4.96 18.01
CA ILE A 264 -16.90 4.73 16.83
C ILE A 264 -17.38 5.68 15.74
N GLY A 265 -16.59 6.70 15.43
CA GLY A 265 -16.89 7.64 14.35
C GLY A 265 -16.72 7.03 12.96
N SER A 266 -17.04 7.81 11.93
CA SER A 266 -16.99 7.41 10.52
C SER A 266 -15.63 6.91 10.02
N THR A 267 -14.54 7.24 10.69
CA THR A 267 -13.17 6.83 10.33
C THR A 267 -12.54 5.84 11.31
N ASP A 268 -13.23 5.59 12.43
CA ASP A 268 -12.78 4.66 13.45
C ASP A 268 -13.12 3.23 13.05
N GLN A 269 -12.36 2.29 13.59
CA GLN A 269 -12.55 0.86 13.34
C GLN A 269 -12.40 0.08 14.64
N LEU A 270 -13.29 -0.89 14.80
CA LEU A 270 -13.18 -1.94 15.80
C LEU A 270 -12.51 -3.14 15.13
N VAL A 271 -11.55 -3.74 15.80
CA VAL A 271 -10.81 -4.89 15.27
C VAL A 271 -10.90 -6.02 16.27
N SER A 272 -11.22 -7.23 15.80
CA SER A 272 -11.31 -8.41 16.64
C SER A 272 -9.98 -8.67 17.35
N THR A 273 -10.00 -9.37 18.49
CA THR A 273 -8.83 -9.50 19.38
C THR A 273 -7.57 -10.01 18.65
N SER A 274 -7.71 -11.00 17.76
CA SER A 274 -6.62 -11.55 16.96
C SER A 274 -6.42 -10.84 15.61
N GLY A 275 -7.17 -9.77 15.33
CA GLY A 275 -7.05 -9.01 14.08
C GLY A 275 -7.59 -9.70 12.83
N LYS A 276 -8.55 -10.62 12.97
CA LYS A 276 -9.15 -11.36 11.85
C LYS A 276 -10.28 -10.58 11.16
N PHE A 277 -11.07 -9.86 11.95
CA PHE A 277 -12.21 -9.09 11.46
C PHE A 277 -12.13 -7.64 11.88
N THR A 278 -12.64 -6.77 11.01
CA THR A 278 -12.77 -5.33 11.25
C THR A 278 -14.23 -4.93 11.11
N LEU A 279 -14.73 -4.12 12.04
CA LEU A 279 -16.01 -3.44 11.98
C LEU A 279 -15.78 -1.93 11.86
N GLY A 280 -16.54 -1.26 10.99
CA GLY A 280 -16.47 0.18 10.84
C GLY A 280 -17.42 0.71 9.76
N PHE A 281 -17.38 2.02 9.55
CA PHE A 281 -18.11 2.64 8.46
C PHE A 281 -17.34 2.54 7.14
N PHE A 282 -18.05 2.37 6.03
CA PHE A 282 -17.50 2.37 4.68
C PHE A 282 -18.41 3.11 3.71
N GLU A 283 -17.82 3.72 2.68
CA GLU A 283 -18.54 4.49 1.66
C GLU A 283 -18.58 3.74 0.33
N SER A 284 -19.76 3.70 -0.29
CA SER A 284 -19.92 3.41 -1.71
C SER A 284 -20.50 4.65 -2.40
N ASP A 285 -21.83 4.76 -2.46
CA ASP A 285 -22.55 6.01 -2.80
C ASP A 285 -23.10 6.71 -1.54
N HIS A 286 -23.26 5.94 -0.47
CA HIS A 286 -23.71 6.33 0.86
C HIS A 286 -22.85 5.62 1.91
N SER A 287 -22.95 6.03 3.17
CA SER A 287 -22.22 5.39 4.28
C SER A 287 -23.01 4.25 4.92
N TYR A 288 -22.30 3.16 5.19
CA TYR A 288 -22.84 1.94 5.79
C TYR A 288 -21.92 1.46 6.92
N LEU A 289 -22.50 0.85 7.94
CA LEU A 289 -21.79 0.10 8.96
C LEU A 289 -21.61 -1.34 8.47
N GLY A 290 -20.38 -1.86 8.48
CA GLY A 290 -20.13 -3.24 8.06
C GLY A 290 -19.02 -3.93 8.83
N ILE A 291 -18.94 -5.24 8.62
CA ILE A 291 -17.86 -6.12 9.08
C ILE A 291 -17.18 -6.71 7.85
N TRP A 292 -15.87 -6.86 7.88
CA TRP A 292 -15.07 -7.52 6.83
C TRP A 292 -13.86 -8.21 7.43
N HIS A 293 -13.26 -9.13 6.67
CA HIS A 293 -11.96 -9.69 7.02
C HIS A 293 -10.87 -8.62 6.94
N THR A 294 -10.07 -8.48 7.98
CA THR A 294 -9.07 -7.39 8.09
C THR A 294 -8.04 -7.44 6.94
N ASN A 295 -7.69 -8.64 6.47
CA ASN A 295 -6.67 -8.86 5.42
C ASN A 295 -7.26 -9.15 4.03
N ASP A 296 -8.57 -9.01 3.81
CA ASP A 296 -9.16 -9.22 2.48
C ASP A 296 -8.80 -8.07 1.54
N VAL A 297 -8.02 -8.36 0.49
CA VAL A 297 -7.60 -7.40 -0.54
C VAL A 297 -8.80 -6.82 -1.30
N ASN A 298 -9.89 -7.58 -1.41
CA ASN A 298 -11.12 -7.13 -2.07
C ASN A 298 -12.07 -6.40 -1.10
N GLU A 299 -11.70 -6.30 0.18
CA GLU A 299 -12.47 -5.66 1.25
C GLU A 299 -13.95 -6.08 1.31
N ARG A 300 -14.26 -7.35 1.01
CA ARG A 300 -15.65 -7.84 0.92
C ARG A 300 -16.33 -7.74 2.28
N LYS A 301 -17.53 -7.16 2.30
CA LYS A 301 -18.32 -6.95 3.52
C LYS A 301 -19.09 -8.22 3.84
N VAL A 302 -18.71 -8.89 4.93
CA VAL A 302 -19.33 -10.15 5.41
C VAL A 302 -20.64 -9.91 6.15
N TRP A 303 -20.83 -8.70 6.65
CA TRP A 303 -22.07 -8.26 7.30
C TRP A 303 -22.24 -6.76 7.12
N VAL A 304 -23.49 -6.29 7.02
CA VAL A 304 -23.83 -4.86 6.96
C VAL A 304 -25.02 -4.60 7.86
N GLY A 305 -24.89 -3.58 8.73
CA GLY A 305 -25.89 -3.28 9.76
C GLY A 305 -27.06 -2.44 9.28
N ASN A 306 -26.89 -1.67 8.21
CA ASN A 306 -27.93 -0.77 7.67
C ASN A 306 -28.12 -0.90 6.14
N PRO A 307 -28.28 -2.12 5.58
CA PRO A 307 -28.29 -2.31 4.13
C PRO A 307 -29.45 -1.60 3.42
N ASN A 308 -30.62 -1.50 4.06
CA ASN A 308 -31.81 -0.84 3.50
C ASN A 308 -32.01 0.61 4.01
N ALA A 309 -31.08 1.11 4.83
CA ALA A 309 -31.14 2.44 5.43
C ALA A 309 -29.75 3.10 5.38
N PRO A 310 -29.22 3.37 4.18
CA PRO A 310 -27.95 4.06 4.02
C PRO A 310 -27.92 5.41 4.72
N ILE A 311 -26.75 5.77 5.26
CA ILE A 311 -26.50 7.12 5.76
C ILE A 311 -26.19 8.00 4.55
N ILE A 312 -27.15 8.84 4.19
CA ILE A 312 -26.99 9.79 3.08
C ILE A 312 -25.92 10.80 3.48
N SER A 313 -24.88 10.94 2.66
CA SER A 313 -23.72 11.81 2.95
C SER A 313 -24.17 13.25 3.21
N THR A 314 -24.29 13.61 4.49
CA THR A 314 -24.33 14.98 4.96
C THR A 314 -22.94 15.32 5.49
N SER A 315 -22.58 16.60 5.54
CA SER A 315 -21.34 17.09 6.14
C SER A 315 -21.23 16.80 7.66
N ASP A 316 -22.18 16.07 8.24
CA ASP A 316 -22.29 15.85 9.67
C ASP A 316 -21.55 14.57 10.08
N ALA A 317 -20.86 14.65 11.22
CA ALA A 317 -20.22 13.49 11.82
C ALA A 317 -21.25 12.43 12.20
N HIS A 318 -20.99 11.18 11.82
CA HIS A 318 -21.78 10.02 12.19
C HIS A 318 -20.95 9.01 12.97
N ALA A 319 -21.60 8.29 13.89
CA ALA A 319 -20.95 7.37 14.79
C ALA A 319 -21.86 6.22 15.24
N LEU A 320 -21.27 5.07 15.54
CA LEU A 320 -21.90 3.94 16.22
C LEU A 320 -21.69 4.10 17.73
N SER A 321 -22.74 3.90 18.53
CA SER A 321 -22.65 3.97 19.99
C SER A 321 -23.73 3.12 20.67
N ILE A 322 -23.64 2.98 21.99
CA ILE A 322 -24.69 2.35 22.81
C ILE A 322 -25.49 3.48 23.48
N ASP A 323 -26.81 3.50 23.30
CA ASP A 323 -27.69 4.48 23.93
C ASP A 323 -27.72 4.25 25.45
N PRO A 324 -27.27 5.21 26.27
CA PRO A 324 -27.26 5.05 27.73
C PRO A 324 -28.65 4.92 28.34
N ARG A 325 -29.72 5.29 27.63
CA ARG A 325 -31.10 5.25 28.14
C ARG A 325 -31.79 3.92 27.86
N THR A 326 -31.51 3.32 26.71
CA THR A 326 -32.21 2.11 26.23
C THR A 326 -31.30 0.89 26.15
N GLY A 327 -29.98 1.07 26.20
CA GLY A 327 -29.01 0.00 25.98
C GLY A 327 -28.90 -0.44 24.52
N ASN A 328 -29.62 0.19 23.58
CA ASN A 328 -29.59 -0.18 22.18
C ASN A 328 -28.29 0.24 21.50
N LEU A 329 -27.82 -0.58 20.56
CA LEU A 329 -26.83 -0.13 19.58
C LEU A 329 -27.51 0.82 18.59
N ILE A 330 -26.94 2.01 18.45
CA ILE A 330 -27.51 3.11 17.69
C ILE A 330 -26.48 3.74 16.75
N ILE A 331 -26.94 4.19 15.59
CA ILE A 331 -26.19 5.08 14.71
C ILE A 331 -26.67 6.51 14.97
N VAL A 332 -25.72 7.40 15.26
CA VAL A 332 -25.95 8.81 15.56
C VAL A 332 -25.39 9.65 14.40
N VAL A 333 -26.12 10.67 13.95
CA VAL A 333 -25.68 11.65 12.94
C VAL A 333 -25.92 13.06 13.49
N GLY A 334 -24.88 13.89 13.54
CA GLY A 334 -24.98 15.26 14.07
C GLY A 334 -25.46 15.32 15.52
N GLY A 335 -25.15 14.29 16.33
CA GLY A 335 -25.58 14.18 17.73
C GLY A 335 -27.03 13.68 17.93
N LYS A 336 -27.75 13.34 16.86
CA LYS A 336 -29.12 12.77 16.93
C LYS A 336 -29.12 11.31 16.52
N ILE A 337 -29.93 10.50 17.18
CA ILE A 337 -30.13 9.08 16.80
C ILE A 337 -30.82 9.05 15.44
N LEU A 338 -30.17 8.44 14.45
CA LEU A 338 -30.73 8.21 13.12
C LEU A 338 -31.53 6.90 13.10
N MET A 339 -30.94 5.83 13.63
CA MET A 339 -31.55 4.51 13.65
C MET A 339 -30.99 3.63 14.78
N ASN A 340 -31.79 2.65 15.20
CA ASN A 340 -31.37 1.61 16.11
C ASN A 340 -30.99 0.36 15.30
N ILE A 341 -29.83 -0.21 15.61
CA ILE A 341 -29.39 -1.51 15.06
C ILE A 341 -30.06 -2.65 15.82
N THR A 342 -30.30 -2.45 17.12
CA THR A 342 -30.98 -3.41 18.00
C THR A 342 -32.34 -2.88 18.44
N ASP A 343 -33.25 -3.79 18.78
CA ASP A 343 -34.55 -3.47 19.36
C ASP A 343 -34.69 -4.16 20.73
N LEU A 344 -33.87 -3.73 21.68
CA LEU A 344 -33.90 -4.25 23.06
C LEU A 344 -35.03 -3.59 23.84
N GLN A 345 -35.83 -4.43 24.51
CA GLN A 345 -36.87 -3.98 25.45
C GLN A 345 -36.32 -3.79 26.89
N ALA A 346 -35.02 -3.50 27.04
CA ALA A 346 -34.32 -3.52 28.32
C ALA A 346 -33.99 -2.13 28.90
N HIS A 347 -33.77 -2.10 30.22
CA HIS A 347 -33.53 -0.91 31.04
C HIS A 347 -32.05 -0.44 30.97
N PRO A 348 -31.74 0.81 31.38
CA PRO A 348 -30.37 1.32 31.42
C PRO A 348 -29.45 0.37 32.19
N ASN A 349 -28.46 -0.22 31.52
CA ASN A 349 -27.42 -1.01 32.17
C ASN A 349 -26.06 -0.37 31.87
N PRO A 350 -25.39 0.22 32.88
CA PRO A 350 -24.10 0.89 32.69
C PRO A 350 -22.97 -0.06 32.30
N ASN A 351 -23.16 -1.37 32.47
CA ASN A 351 -22.13 -2.36 32.22
C ASN A 351 -22.15 -2.91 30.79
N LEU A 352 -23.10 -2.51 29.93
CA LEU A 352 -23.20 -3.03 28.57
C LEU A 352 -21.95 -2.77 27.73
N ARG A 353 -21.64 -3.75 26.89
CA ARG A 353 -20.48 -3.72 25.99
C ARG A 353 -20.86 -4.34 24.65
N ALA A 354 -20.39 -3.73 23.58
CA ALA A 354 -20.51 -4.28 22.23
C ALA A 354 -19.13 -4.76 21.77
N THR A 355 -18.98 -6.04 21.43
CA THR A 355 -17.68 -6.71 21.21
C THR A 355 -17.66 -7.43 19.86
N LEU A 356 -16.60 -7.24 19.08
CA LEU A 356 -16.34 -7.98 17.85
C LEU A 356 -15.41 -9.18 18.12
N GLU A 357 -15.88 -10.38 17.82
CA GLU A 357 -15.15 -11.64 18.00
C GLU A 357 -14.34 -12.04 16.77
N ASP A 358 -13.39 -12.97 16.96
CA ASP A 358 -12.49 -13.47 15.91
C ASP A 358 -13.14 -14.42 14.90
N ASN A 359 -14.40 -14.80 15.12
CA ASN A 359 -15.26 -15.49 14.13
C ASN A 359 -16.07 -14.49 13.28
N GLY A 360 -15.99 -13.18 13.55
CA GLY A 360 -16.74 -12.13 12.87
C GLY A 360 -18.11 -11.81 13.49
N ASN A 361 -18.46 -12.45 14.61
CA ASN A 361 -19.69 -12.16 15.34
C ASN A 361 -19.54 -10.86 16.14
N PHE A 362 -20.50 -9.95 16.00
CA PHE A 362 -20.54 -8.71 16.75
C PHE A 362 -21.66 -8.80 17.78
N LEU A 363 -21.28 -8.81 19.06
CA LEU A 363 -22.14 -9.13 20.18
C LEU A 363 -22.43 -7.89 21.01
N LEU A 364 -23.67 -7.71 21.45
CA LEU A 364 -24.01 -6.83 22.57
C LEU A 364 -24.24 -7.70 23.80
N ILE A 365 -23.37 -7.54 24.80
CA ILE A 365 -23.34 -8.41 25.99
C ILE A 365 -23.46 -7.62 27.28
N ASN A 366 -24.02 -8.27 28.30
CA ASN A 366 -23.83 -7.88 29.68
C ASN A 366 -22.64 -8.66 30.26
N PRO A 367 -21.50 -8.02 30.55
CA PRO A 367 -20.29 -8.71 31.01
C PRO A 367 -20.43 -9.26 32.44
N VAL A 368 -21.45 -8.85 33.21
CA VAL A 368 -21.63 -9.28 34.61
C VAL A 368 -22.19 -10.69 34.68
N ASP A 369 -23.26 -10.96 33.94
CA ASP A 369 -23.92 -12.28 33.87
C ASP A 369 -23.56 -13.08 32.60
N LYS A 370 -22.80 -12.46 31.68
CA LYS A 370 -22.40 -13.00 30.37
C LYS A 370 -23.58 -13.29 29.44
N SER A 371 -24.74 -12.67 29.67
CA SER A 371 -25.88 -12.78 28.75
C SER A 371 -25.59 -12.05 27.44
N ILE A 372 -25.90 -12.73 26.32
CA ILE A 372 -25.90 -12.14 24.98
C ILE A 372 -27.28 -11.53 24.75
N LEU A 373 -27.32 -10.22 24.56
CA LEU A 373 -28.57 -9.48 24.34
C LEU A 373 -28.88 -9.35 22.85
N TRP A 374 -27.85 -9.30 22.00
CA TRP A 374 -27.96 -9.25 20.56
C TRP A 374 -26.66 -9.72 19.90
N GLN A 375 -26.73 -10.29 18.70
CA GLN A 375 -25.56 -10.69 17.93
C GLN A 375 -25.78 -10.55 16.42
N SER A 376 -24.73 -10.18 15.67
CA SER A 376 -24.83 -10.02 14.21
C SER A 376 -25.11 -11.33 13.48
N PHE A 377 -24.70 -12.47 14.04
CA PHE A 377 -24.93 -13.79 13.45
C PHE A 377 -26.41 -14.17 13.34
N ASP A 378 -27.29 -13.58 14.17
CA ASP A 378 -28.74 -13.78 14.08
C ASP A 378 -29.40 -12.88 13.02
N HIS A 379 -28.65 -11.92 12.47
CA HIS A 379 -29.09 -10.95 11.49
C HIS A 379 -28.14 -10.89 10.28
N PRO A 380 -27.92 -12.01 9.57
CA PRO A 380 -27.00 -12.06 8.45
C PRO A 380 -27.49 -11.24 7.25
N THR A 381 -26.55 -10.86 6.37
CA THR A 381 -26.86 -10.24 5.07
C THR A 381 -26.81 -11.28 3.96
N SER A 382 -25.87 -11.20 3.03
CA SER A 382 -25.74 -12.09 1.87
C SER A 382 -24.72 -13.22 2.08
N ILE A 383 -24.09 -13.29 3.25
CA ILE A 383 -22.94 -14.15 3.52
C ILE A 383 -23.18 -15.02 4.75
N LEU A 384 -22.79 -16.30 4.66
CA LEU A 384 -22.72 -17.24 5.78
C LEU A 384 -21.25 -17.57 6.07
N LEU A 385 -20.78 -17.15 7.25
CA LEU A 385 -19.45 -17.45 7.78
C LEU A 385 -19.43 -18.79 8.54
N PRO A 386 -18.25 -19.38 8.77
CA PRO A 386 -18.11 -20.56 9.62
C PRO A 386 -18.69 -20.31 11.02
N GLY A 387 -19.37 -21.31 11.58
CA GLY A 387 -20.03 -21.23 12.89
C GLY A 387 -21.33 -20.42 12.93
N MET A 388 -21.75 -19.76 11.83
CA MET A 388 -23.06 -19.11 11.75
C MET A 388 -24.17 -20.16 11.63
N LYS A 389 -25.25 -19.97 12.40
CA LYS A 389 -26.43 -20.86 12.36
C LYS A 389 -27.45 -20.36 11.35
N LEU A 390 -27.68 -21.13 10.29
CA LEU A 390 -28.76 -20.92 9.34
C LEU A 390 -29.94 -21.83 9.70
N GLY A 391 -31.05 -21.28 10.19
CA GLY A 391 -32.22 -22.06 10.61
C GLY A 391 -33.07 -21.34 11.64
N SER A 392 -33.83 -22.10 12.43
CA SER A 392 -34.81 -21.56 13.38
C SER A 392 -34.47 -21.93 14.81
N ASN A 393 -34.59 -20.95 15.71
CA ASN A 393 -34.66 -21.18 17.14
C ASN A 393 -36.14 -21.34 17.52
N ILE A 394 -36.52 -22.54 17.95
CA ILE A 394 -37.91 -22.91 18.23
C ILE A 394 -38.42 -22.23 19.51
N LYS A 395 -37.54 -21.93 20.48
CA LYS A 395 -37.91 -21.25 21.73
C LYS A 395 -38.24 -19.78 21.51
N THR A 396 -37.46 -19.08 20.70
CA THR A 396 -37.66 -17.64 20.43
C THR A 396 -38.57 -17.38 19.22
N GLY A 397 -38.77 -18.39 18.35
CA GLY A 397 -39.43 -18.24 17.07
C GLY A 397 -38.59 -17.52 16.01
N HIS A 398 -37.36 -17.14 16.34
CA HIS A 398 -36.45 -16.45 15.42
C HIS A 398 -35.97 -17.40 14.33
N THR A 399 -35.96 -16.93 13.08
CA THR A 399 -35.47 -17.70 11.93
C THR A 399 -34.44 -16.88 11.16
N THR A 400 -33.26 -17.46 11.00
CA THR A 400 -32.12 -16.87 10.31
C THR A 400 -32.16 -17.25 8.82
N THR A 401 -32.15 -16.24 7.96
CA THR A 401 -32.10 -16.40 6.49
C THR A 401 -31.14 -15.38 5.89
N LEU A 402 -30.33 -15.79 4.92
CA LEU A 402 -29.54 -14.82 4.15
C LEU A 402 -30.44 -14.14 3.11
N THR A 403 -30.09 -12.91 2.74
CA THR A 403 -30.71 -12.16 1.66
C THR A 403 -29.62 -11.65 0.72
N SER A 404 -29.76 -11.88 -0.59
CA SER A 404 -28.79 -11.41 -1.57
C SER A 404 -28.72 -9.89 -1.59
N TRP A 405 -27.64 -9.32 -2.10
CA TRP A 405 -27.65 -7.93 -2.53
C TRP A 405 -28.60 -7.74 -3.73
N LEU A 406 -29.07 -6.51 -3.96
CA LEU A 406 -29.92 -6.17 -5.09
C LEU A 406 -29.16 -6.24 -6.43
N SER A 407 -27.90 -5.84 -6.41
CA SER A 407 -26.94 -6.01 -7.50
C SER A 407 -25.52 -6.08 -6.94
N ASP A 408 -24.52 -6.33 -7.78
CA ASP A 408 -23.11 -6.34 -7.35
C ASP A 408 -22.60 -4.95 -6.90
N LYS A 409 -23.41 -3.90 -7.08
CA LYS A 409 -23.08 -2.52 -6.72
C LYS A 409 -24.05 -1.90 -5.71
N ILE A 410 -25.25 -2.47 -5.56
CA ILE A 410 -26.29 -1.93 -4.68
C ILE A 410 -26.52 -2.89 -3.50
N ILE A 411 -26.23 -2.36 -2.31
CA ILE A 411 -26.20 -3.03 -1.01
C ILE A 411 -27.62 -3.24 -0.42
N ASP A 412 -28.64 -2.70 -1.07
CA ASP A 412 -30.03 -2.95 -0.66
C ASP A 412 -30.36 -4.45 -0.77
N SER A 413 -31.37 -4.88 -0.03
CA SER A 413 -31.85 -6.26 -0.06
C SER A 413 -32.37 -6.64 -1.45
N GLY A 414 -31.86 -7.74 -1.98
CA GLY A 414 -32.15 -8.24 -3.31
C GLY A 414 -33.31 -9.22 -3.39
N ALA A 415 -33.39 -9.91 -4.53
CA ALA A 415 -34.53 -10.76 -4.85
C ALA A 415 -34.45 -12.16 -4.23
N PHE A 416 -33.27 -12.61 -3.79
CA PHE A 416 -33.06 -13.98 -3.32
C PHE A 416 -32.88 -14.06 -1.81
N THR A 417 -33.43 -15.12 -1.22
CA THR A 417 -33.19 -15.49 0.17
C THR A 417 -32.70 -16.93 0.23
N PHE A 418 -31.83 -17.24 1.18
CA PHE A 418 -31.27 -18.55 1.41
C PHE A 418 -31.57 -19.01 2.84
N SER A 419 -32.12 -20.21 2.96
CA SER A 419 -32.73 -20.69 4.19
C SER A 419 -32.50 -22.18 4.37
N TRP A 420 -32.58 -22.63 5.63
CA TRP A 420 -32.56 -24.03 6.00
C TRP A 420 -33.99 -24.53 6.25
N GLU A 421 -34.40 -25.57 5.53
CA GLU A 421 -35.67 -26.24 5.75
C GLU A 421 -35.45 -27.52 6.56
N SER A 422 -36.18 -27.62 7.67
CA SER A 422 -36.11 -28.77 8.59
C SER A 422 -37.51 -29.13 9.08
N MET A 423 -38.39 -29.48 8.13
CA MET A 423 -39.75 -29.94 8.45
C MET A 423 -39.69 -31.27 9.19
N GLU A 424 -38.93 -32.23 8.66
CA GLU A 424 -38.65 -33.52 9.28
C GLU A 424 -37.13 -33.75 9.31
N GLU A 425 -36.67 -34.61 10.22
CA GLU A 425 -35.24 -34.92 10.39
C GLU A 425 -34.61 -35.48 9.10
N ALA A 426 -35.34 -36.33 8.37
CA ALA A 426 -34.87 -36.95 7.13
C ALA A 426 -34.99 -36.06 5.88
N SER A 427 -35.66 -34.89 5.97
CA SER A 427 -35.93 -33.99 4.82
C SER A 427 -35.25 -32.62 4.95
N GLN A 428 -34.15 -32.59 5.69
CA GLN A 428 -33.32 -31.42 5.89
C GLN A 428 -32.61 -30.96 4.62
N ARG A 429 -32.76 -29.70 4.24
CA ARG A 429 -32.19 -29.18 2.99
C ARG A 429 -32.02 -27.66 2.99
N LEU A 430 -31.13 -27.19 2.15
CA LEU A 430 -31.00 -25.77 1.83
C LEU A 430 -31.99 -25.37 0.73
N MET A 431 -32.50 -24.16 0.85
CA MET A 431 -33.52 -23.61 -0.04
C MET A 431 -33.21 -22.17 -0.41
N ILE A 432 -33.11 -21.90 -1.71
CA ILE A 432 -33.10 -20.56 -2.28
C ILE A 432 -34.53 -20.22 -2.71
N ARG A 433 -35.02 -19.06 -2.26
CA ARG A 433 -36.31 -18.50 -2.69
C ARG A 433 -36.08 -17.19 -3.40
N ARG A 434 -36.74 -17.00 -4.55
CA ARG A 434 -36.79 -15.73 -5.27
C ARG A 434 -38.11 -15.03 -5.02
N ARG A 435 -38.07 -13.81 -4.47
CA ARG A 435 -39.27 -13.01 -4.09
C ARG A 435 -40.27 -13.86 -3.27
N GLY A 436 -39.75 -14.64 -2.33
CA GLY A 436 -40.52 -15.53 -1.45
C GLY A 436 -40.95 -16.89 -2.04
N LYS A 437 -40.77 -17.11 -3.35
CA LYS A 437 -41.15 -18.39 -4.00
C LYS A 437 -39.95 -19.34 -4.09
N PRO A 438 -40.12 -20.66 -3.89
CA PRO A 438 -39.06 -21.64 -4.09
C PRO A 438 -38.41 -21.49 -5.48
N TYR A 439 -37.09 -21.49 -5.53
CA TYR A 439 -36.32 -21.29 -6.75
C TYR A 439 -35.32 -22.43 -7.00
N TRP A 440 -34.58 -22.82 -5.96
CA TRP A 440 -33.59 -23.90 -6.02
C TRP A 440 -33.47 -24.60 -4.66
N THR A 441 -33.14 -25.89 -4.66
CA THR A 441 -32.85 -26.67 -3.45
C THR A 441 -31.56 -27.47 -3.59
N SER A 442 -30.86 -27.66 -2.48
CA SER A 442 -29.72 -28.57 -2.39
C SER A 442 -30.12 -30.06 -2.49
N GLY A 443 -31.41 -30.35 -2.40
CA GLY A 443 -31.89 -31.68 -2.04
C GLY A 443 -31.56 -32.04 -0.59
N ASN A 444 -31.94 -33.23 -0.16
CA ASN A 444 -31.79 -33.62 1.24
C ASN A 444 -30.31 -33.78 1.60
N LEU A 445 -29.95 -33.37 2.82
CA LEU A 445 -28.66 -33.61 3.42
C LEU A 445 -28.58 -35.09 3.86
N TYR A 446 -27.59 -35.81 3.33
CA TYR A 446 -27.29 -37.17 3.75
C TYR A 446 -25.78 -37.36 3.87
N ASN A 447 -25.32 -37.80 5.05
CA ASN A 447 -23.91 -38.08 5.31
C ASN A 447 -22.95 -36.93 4.90
N GLN A 448 -23.26 -35.70 5.33
CA GLN A 448 -22.55 -34.46 4.95
C GLN A 448 -22.52 -34.14 3.44
N THR A 449 -23.41 -34.74 2.65
CA THR A 449 -23.52 -34.48 1.22
C THR A 449 -24.92 -33.99 0.86
N PHE A 450 -24.98 -33.04 -0.08
CA PHE A 450 -26.24 -32.52 -0.62
C PHE A 450 -26.48 -33.07 -2.02
N GLN A 451 -27.67 -33.58 -2.30
CA GLN A 451 -27.98 -34.22 -3.59
C GLN A 451 -27.59 -33.40 -4.84
N TYR A 452 -27.76 -32.07 -4.80
CA TYR A 452 -27.57 -31.18 -5.95
C TYR A 452 -26.42 -30.17 -5.81
N MET A 453 -25.56 -30.29 -4.79
CA MET A 453 -24.36 -29.45 -4.65
C MET A 453 -23.09 -30.21 -5.03
N PHE A 454 -23.00 -30.62 -6.29
CA PHE A 454 -21.97 -31.53 -6.79
C PHE A 454 -20.53 -31.06 -6.52
N ALA A 455 -20.24 -29.77 -6.70
CA ALA A 455 -18.90 -29.20 -6.50
C ALA A 455 -18.49 -29.12 -5.01
N LEU A 456 -19.46 -28.98 -4.10
CA LEU A 456 -19.21 -29.06 -2.66
C LEU A 456 -18.97 -30.52 -2.23
N ASN A 457 -19.66 -31.46 -2.88
CA ASN A 457 -19.50 -32.90 -2.63
C ASN A 457 -18.20 -33.49 -3.22
N ASP A 458 -17.40 -32.72 -3.96
CA ASP A 458 -16.10 -33.19 -4.43
C ASP A 458 -15.20 -33.55 -3.22
N PRO A 459 -14.42 -34.66 -3.26
CA PRO A 459 -13.61 -35.10 -2.14
C PRO A 459 -12.66 -34.02 -1.59
N ASN A 460 -12.14 -33.14 -2.44
CA ASN A 460 -11.25 -32.06 -1.99
C ASN A 460 -12.01 -30.98 -1.22
N SER A 461 -13.25 -30.70 -1.62
CA SER A 461 -14.12 -29.74 -0.93
C SER A 461 -14.63 -30.32 0.40
N GLN A 462 -15.01 -31.60 0.41
CA GLN A 462 -15.47 -32.30 1.61
C GLN A 462 -14.40 -32.41 2.70
N SER A 463 -13.13 -32.49 2.33
CA SER A 463 -12.04 -32.49 3.33
C SER A 463 -11.83 -31.14 4.00
N ARG A 464 -12.44 -30.05 3.50
CA ARG A 464 -12.28 -28.69 4.04
C ARG A 464 -13.53 -28.17 4.75
N TYR A 465 -14.73 -28.55 4.29
CA TYR A 465 -15.99 -28.12 4.89
C TYR A 465 -16.59 -29.24 5.73
N ASN A 466 -16.68 -29.00 7.04
CA ASN A 466 -17.35 -29.91 7.96
C ASN A 466 -18.79 -29.43 8.18
N LEU A 467 -19.76 -30.19 7.68
CA LEU A 467 -21.16 -29.79 7.67
C LEU A 467 -21.88 -30.36 8.89
N THR A 468 -22.52 -29.48 9.67
CA THR A 468 -23.29 -29.85 10.86
C THR A 468 -24.75 -29.43 10.69
N SER A 469 -25.66 -30.37 10.92
CA SER A 469 -27.08 -30.07 11.10
C SER A 469 -27.56 -30.47 12.49
N VAL A 470 -28.42 -29.65 13.07
CA VAL A 470 -29.05 -29.90 14.38
C VAL A 470 -30.55 -29.94 14.20
N TYR A 471 -31.18 -30.96 14.78
CA TYR A 471 -32.63 -31.14 14.82
C TYR A 471 -33.09 -31.51 16.22
N ASN A 472 -33.63 -30.55 16.95
CA ASN A 472 -34.27 -30.83 18.23
C ASN A 472 -35.45 -29.88 18.49
N ASN A 473 -36.01 -29.95 19.69
CA ASN A 473 -37.18 -29.15 20.10
C ASN A 473 -36.80 -27.72 20.51
N GLU A 474 -35.52 -27.39 20.58
CA GLU A 474 -35.03 -26.06 20.96
C GLU A 474 -34.52 -25.28 19.75
N GLU A 475 -33.71 -25.90 18.91
CA GLU A 475 -33.10 -25.29 17.73
C GLU A 475 -33.06 -26.29 16.56
N ARG A 476 -33.23 -25.76 15.35
CA ARG A 476 -33.11 -26.51 14.11
C ARG A 476 -32.34 -25.69 13.09
N TYR A 477 -31.10 -26.06 12.83
CA TYR A 477 -30.22 -25.25 11.98
C TYR A 477 -29.17 -26.08 11.28
N PHE A 478 -28.60 -25.45 10.25
CA PHE A 478 -27.41 -25.88 9.54
C PHE A 478 -26.28 -24.89 9.84
N MET A 479 -25.07 -25.40 10.00
CA MET A 479 -23.85 -24.62 10.01
C MET A 479 -22.72 -25.42 9.40
N TYR A 480 -21.61 -24.76 9.13
CA TYR A 480 -20.39 -25.42 8.73
C TYR A 480 -19.21 -24.87 9.52
N ASP A 481 -18.22 -25.72 9.68
CA ASP A 481 -16.87 -25.34 10.08
C ASP A 481 -15.92 -25.53 8.90
N TYR A 482 -14.78 -24.84 8.96
CA TYR A 482 -13.79 -24.85 7.88
C TYR A 482 -12.42 -25.26 8.41
N GLU A 483 -11.84 -26.29 7.79
CA GLU A 483 -10.54 -26.89 8.12
C GLU A 483 -9.58 -26.73 6.93
N GLY A 484 -9.12 -25.49 6.68
CA GLY A 484 -8.15 -25.17 5.64
C GLY A 484 -6.97 -24.32 6.15
N SER A 485 -6.22 -23.72 5.24
CA SER A 485 -5.03 -22.92 5.58
C SER A 485 -5.39 -21.64 6.33
N ASN A 486 -4.46 -21.13 7.15
CA ASN A 486 -4.66 -19.87 7.89
C ASN A 486 -4.85 -18.62 7.01
N ASP A 487 -4.48 -18.69 5.73
CA ASP A 487 -4.60 -17.58 4.78
C ASP A 487 -5.95 -17.56 4.03
N SER A 488 -6.78 -18.59 4.21
CA SER A 488 -8.08 -18.71 3.56
C SER A 488 -9.15 -17.84 4.22
N LEU A 489 -10.10 -17.35 3.41
CA LEU A 489 -11.23 -16.54 3.88
C LEU A 489 -12.56 -17.26 3.59
N PRO A 490 -12.88 -18.34 4.32
CA PRO A 490 -14.05 -19.17 4.04
C PRO A 490 -15.34 -18.40 4.26
N MET A 491 -16.16 -18.30 3.21
CA MET A 491 -17.47 -17.64 3.24
C MET A 491 -18.35 -18.18 2.12
N TRP A 492 -19.64 -18.41 2.41
CA TRP A 492 -20.62 -18.77 1.39
C TRP A 492 -21.40 -17.51 1.01
N ILE A 493 -21.36 -17.13 -0.27
CA ILE A 493 -21.93 -15.88 -0.76
C ILE A 493 -23.19 -16.17 -1.58
N LEU A 494 -24.33 -15.60 -1.18
CA LEU A 494 -25.55 -15.56 -1.97
C LEU A 494 -25.51 -14.35 -2.93
N THR A 495 -25.30 -14.61 -4.21
CA THR A 495 -25.14 -13.56 -5.23
C THR A 495 -26.49 -12.96 -5.64
N PRO A 496 -26.50 -11.73 -6.23
CA PRO A 496 -27.71 -11.14 -6.83
C PRO A 496 -28.32 -11.95 -7.97
N LYS A 497 -27.59 -12.92 -8.52
CA LYS A 497 -28.06 -13.87 -9.55
C LYS A 497 -28.74 -15.10 -8.94
N GLY A 498 -28.67 -15.28 -7.62
CA GLY A 498 -29.24 -16.44 -6.93
C GLY A 498 -28.27 -17.62 -6.85
N GLN A 499 -26.97 -17.36 -6.93
CA GLN A 499 -25.94 -18.39 -6.82
C GLN A 499 -25.35 -18.47 -5.41
N ILE A 500 -24.91 -19.66 -5.00
CA ILE A 500 -24.00 -19.83 -3.86
C ILE A 500 -22.57 -20.00 -4.40
N VAL A 501 -21.68 -19.13 -3.94
CA VAL A 501 -20.27 -19.11 -4.34
C VAL A 501 -19.38 -19.23 -3.11
N ASP A 502 -18.34 -20.05 -3.23
CA ASP A 502 -17.23 -20.09 -2.28
C ASP A 502 -16.35 -18.84 -2.46
N GLY A 503 -16.27 -18.00 -1.44
CA GLY A 503 -15.49 -16.78 -1.48
C GLY A 503 -13.98 -16.97 -1.63
N ASP A 504 -13.43 -18.13 -1.31
CA ASP A 504 -11.97 -18.35 -1.36
C ASP A 504 -11.51 -18.86 -2.74
N GLN A 505 -12.25 -19.82 -3.31
CA GLN A 505 -11.92 -20.45 -4.60
C GLN A 505 -12.69 -19.87 -5.79
N ASN A 506 -13.61 -18.92 -5.54
CA ASN A 506 -14.55 -18.40 -6.53
C ASN A 506 -15.35 -19.52 -7.24
N THR A 507 -15.52 -20.65 -6.55
CA THR A 507 -16.20 -21.84 -7.07
C THR A 507 -17.69 -21.66 -6.89
N VAL A 508 -18.44 -21.83 -7.97
CA VAL A 508 -19.90 -21.70 -7.98
C VAL A 508 -20.53 -23.07 -7.74
N TRP A 509 -21.40 -23.19 -6.74
CA TRP A 509 -22.03 -24.47 -6.38
C TRP A 509 -23.45 -24.66 -6.91
N THR A 510 -24.08 -23.59 -7.38
CA THR A 510 -25.47 -23.61 -7.87
C THR A 510 -25.56 -22.97 -9.25
N PRO A 511 -26.56 -23.35 -10.08
CA PRO A 511 -26.73 -22.77 -11.41
C PRO A 511 -26.99 -21.26 -11.36
N GLU A 512 -26.59 -20.54 -12.43
CA GLU A 512 -26.79 -19.08 -12.55
C GLU A 512 -28.27 -18.70 -12.68
N PHE A 513 -29.03 -19.46 -13.46
CA PHE A 513 -30.47 -19.32 -13.58
C PHE A 513 -31.13 -20.69 -13.62
N CYS A 514 -32.29 -20.81 -12.98
CA CYS A 514 -33.21 -21.93 -13.13
C CYS A 514 -34.18 -21.67 -14.28
N TYR A 515 -34.14 -22.53 -15.29
CA TYR A 515 -34.95 -22.42 -16.51
C TYR A 515 -36.26 -23.21 -16.45
N GLY A 516 -36.39 -24.10 -15.46
CA GLY A 516 -37.61 -24.86 -15.18
C GLY A 516 -37.57 -26.31 -15.67
N TYR A 517 -36.61 -26.66 -16.52
CA TYR A 517 -36.34 -28.03 -17.01
C TYR A 517 -35.13 -28.69 -16.33
N ASP A 518 -34.39 -27.93 -15.53
CA ASP A 518 -33.08 -28.25 -14.95
C ASP A 518 -33.17 -28.79 -13.52
N SER A 519 -34.21 -29.58 -13.23
CA SER A 519 -34.47 -30.15 -11.90
C SER A 519 -33.37 -31.07 -11.39
N HIS A 520 -32.61 -31.71 -12.29
CA HIS A 520 -31.43 -32.51 -11.95
C HIS A 520 -30.30 -31.69 -11.31
N ASN A 521 -30.32 -30.36 -11.44
CA ASN A 521 -29.40 -29.43 -10.79
C ASN A 521 -30.03 -28.75 -9.56
N GLY A 522 -31.16 -29.25 -9.06
CA GLY A 522 -31.85 -28.72 -7.88
C GLY A 522 -32.80 -27.55 -8.14
N CYS A 523 -32.95 -27.12 -9.40
CA CYS A 523 -33.90 -26.07 -9.76
C CYS A 523 -35.36 -26.52 -9.55
N MET A 524 -36.19 -25.60 -9.06
CA MET A 524 -37.61 -25.88 -8.86
C MET A 524 -38.31 -26.02 -10.20
N GLU A 525 -39.02 -27.14 -10.37
CA GLU A 525 -39.78 -27.42 -11.57
C GLU A 525 -40.86 -26.36 -11.77
N SER A 526 -40.94 -25.82 -12.98
CA SER A 526 -41.95 -24.85 -13.37
C SER A 526 -42.42 -25.14 -14.79
N SER A 527 -43.68 -24.82 -15.08
CA SER A 527 -44.23 -25.03 -16.43
C SER A 527 -43.44 -24.21 -17.44
N LEU A 528 -42.75 -24.88 -18.36
CA LEU A 528 -42.06 -24.22 -19.47
C LEU A 528 -43.07 -23.35 -20.24
N THR A 529 -42.68 -22.09 -20.51
CA THR A 529 -43.46 -21.22 -21.37
C THR A 529 -43.55 -21.86 -22.77
N GLN A 530 -44.71 -21.81 -23.42
CA GLN A 530 -44.99 -22.52 -24.68
C GLN A 530 -43.98 -22.29 -25.82
N CYS A 531 -43.18 -21.21 -25.75
CA CYS A 531 -42.20 -20.79 -26.74
C CYS A 531 -40.74 -21.06 -26.36
N ARG A 532 -40.48 -21.75 -25.25
CA ARG A 532 -39.13 -22.11 -24.77
C ARG A 532 -38.95 -23.62 -24.82
N ARG A 533 -37.77 -24.06 -25.22
CA ARG A 533 -37.35 -25.47 -25.28
C ARG A 533 -36.30 -25.75 -24.21
N GLU A 534 -36.12 -27.02 -23.86
CA GLU A 534 -35.10 -27.49 -22.91
C GLU A 534 -33.65 -27.22 -23.35
N VAL A 535 -33.45 -26.77 -24.60
CA VAL A 535 -32.13 -26.39 -25.14
C VAL A 535 -31.89 -24.89 -25.14
N ASP A 536 -32.93 -24.09 -24.89
CA ASP A 536 -32.79 -22.65 -24.88
C ASP A 536 -32.17 -22.22 -23.53
N ASN A 537 -31.17 -21.36 -23.59
CA ASN A 537 -30.53 -20.75 -22.42
C ASN A 537 -30.02 -19.35 -22.78
N PHE A 538 -29.69 -18.57 -21.76
CA PHE A 538 -28.98 -17.31 -21.96
C PHE A 538 -27.48 -17.50 -21.80
N SER A 539 -26.73 -16.79 -22.63
CA SER A 539 -25.29 -16.65 -22.52
C SER A 539 -24.92 -15.18 -22.38
N GLU A 540 -24.05 -14.87 -21.43
CA GLU A 540 -23.53 -13.52 -21.25
C GLU A 540 -22.49 -13.22 -22.35
N LYS A 541 -22.74 -12.18 -23.14
CA LYS A 541 -21.92 -11.80 -24.29
C LYS A 541 -21.58 -10.31 -24.27
N ASN A 542 -20.36 -10.00 -24.68
CA ASN A 542 -19.91 -8.62 -24.88
C ASN A 542 -20.22 -8.18 -26.33
N GLY A 543 -21.09 -7.19 -26.49
CA GLY A 543 -21.53 -6.75 -27.81
C GLY A 543 -22.87 -6.03 -27.76
N ASP A 544 -23.45 -5.78 -28.93
CA ASP A 544 -24.72 -5.09 -29.08
C ASP A 544 -25.67 -5.86 -30.00
N PHE A 545 -26.97 -5.78 -29.71
CA PHE A 545 -28.01 -6.24 -30.62
C PHE A 545 -28.04 -5.34 -31.85
N ASP A 546 -28.28 -5.93 -33.02
CA ASP A 546 -28.31 -5.18 -34.28
C ASP A 546 -29.45 -4.16 -34.29
N THR A 547 -29.33 -3.11 -35.13
CA THR A 547 -30.27 -1.98 -35.16
C THR A 547 -31.72 -2.37 -35.49
N ASP A 548 -31.91 -3.56 -36.07
CA ASP A 548 -33.21 -4.08 -36.46
C ASP A 548 -33.95 -4.72 -35.26
N MET A 549 -33.27 -4.89 -34.13
CA MET A 549 -33.85 -5.35 -32.87
C MET A 549 -34.51 -4.18 -32.14
N THR A 550 -35.74 -4.37 -31.70
CA THR A 550 -36.43 -3.30 -30.95
C THR A 550 -36.10 -3.43 -29.47
N ARG A 551 -35.50 -2.39 -28.88
CA ARG A 551 -35.33 -2.25 -27.44
C ARG A 551 -36.69 -1.84 -26.85
N ASN A 552 -37.53 -2.82 -26.55
CA ASN A 552 -38.95 -2.61 -26.30
C ASN A 552 -39.29 -2.18 -24.86
N VAL A 553 -38.54 -2.67 -23.87
CA VAL A 553 -38.84 -2.39 -22.45
C VAL A 553 -37.59 -1.85 -21.78
N VAL A 554 -37.64 -0.57 -21.41
CA VAL A 554 -36.74 0.06 -20.45
C VAL A 554 -37.57 0.30 -19.20
N ASP A 555 -37.49 -0.61 -18.25
CA ASP A 555 -38.09 -0.44 -16.92
C ASP A 555 -36.96 0.01 -15.99
N ASP A 556 -36.85 1.33 -15.81
CA ASP A 556 -35.82 1.95 -14.97
C ASP A 556 -36.16 1.89 -13.47
N ASN A 557 -37.14 1.06 -13.08
CA ASN A 557 -37.41 0.80 -11.68
C ASN A 557 -36.16 0.20 -11.00
N SER A 558 -35.56 0.98 -10.10
CA SER A 558 -34.33 0.64 -9.39
C SER A 558 -34.49 -0.55 -8.45
N SER A 559 -35.72 -0.98 -8.12
CA SER A 559 -35.97 -2.18 -7.31
C SER A 559 -35.88 -3.50 -8.09
N LEU A 560 -35.63 -3.45 -9.40
CA LEU A 560 -35.48 -4.63 -10.25
C LEU A 560 -34.02 -5.06 -10.34
N SER A 561 -33.79 -6.33 -10.02
CA SER A 561 -32.50 -7.01 -10.17
C SER A 561 -32.37 -7.67 -11.55
N ILE A 562 -31.15 -8.11 -11.89
CA ILE A 562 -30.90 -8.86 -13.13
C ILE A 562 -31.76 -10.13 -13.24
N SER A 563 -32.07 -10.78 -12.11
CA SER A 563 -32.96 -11.95 -12.07
C SER A 563 -34.41 -11.62 -12.45
N ASP A 564 -34.85 -10.39 -12.16
CA ASP A 564 -36.17 -9.92 -12.56
C ASP A 564 -36.24 -9.72 -14.07
N CYS A 565 -35.14 -9.24 -14.68
CA CYS A 565 -35.01 -9.12 -16.13
C CYS A 565 -34.98 -10.50 -16.81
N PHE A 566 -34.27 -11.47 -16.21
CA PHE A 566 -34.29 -12.86 -16.66
C PHE A 566 -35.72 -13.40 -16.72
N VAL A 567 -36.49 -13.30 -15.64
CA VAL A 567 -37.87 -13.84 -15.61
C VAL A 567 -38.80 -13.10 -16.57
N LYS A 568 -38.66 -11.78 -16.71
CA LYS A 568 -39.44 -10.99 -17.70
C LYS A 568 -39.13 -11.46 -19.12
N CYS A 569 -37.85 -11.64 -19.46
CA CYS A 569 -37.44 -12.06 -20.80
C CYS A 569 -37.73 -13.55 -21.07
N TRP A 570 -37.54 -14.43 -20.09
CA TRP A 570 -37.77 -15.87 -20.25
C TRP A 570 -39.24 -16.16 -20.57
N ASN A 571 -40.16 -15.46 -19.90
CA ASN A 571 -41.60 -15.59 -20.11
C ASN A 571 -42.15 -14.81 -21.33
N ASP A 572 -41.37 -13.89 -21.90
CA ASP A 572 -41.74 -13.18 -23.12
C ASP A 572 -41.17 -13.90 -24.35
N CYS A 573 -42.04 -14.53 -25.12
CA CYS A 573 -41.69 -15.30 -26.31
C CYS A 573 -40.99 -14.49 -27.41
N THR A 574 -41.15 -13.17 -27.42
CA THR A 574 -40.49 -12.28 -28.38
C THR A 574 -39.09 -11.87 -27.92
N CYS A 575 -38.73 -12.13 -26.67
CA CYS A 575 -37.45 -11.73 -26.11
C CYS A 575 -36.29 -12.57 -26.66
N ALA A 576 -35.27 -11.84 -27.13
CA ALA A 576 -33.99 -12.35 -27.60
C ALA A 576 -32.85 -12.12 -26.59
N GLY A 577 -33.02 -11.18 -25.65
CA GLY A 577 -32.05 -10.99 -24.59
C GLY A 577 -32.35 -9.80 -23.69
N PHE A 578 -31.57 -9.69 -22.62
CA PHE A 578 -31.77 -8.68 -21.58
C PHE A 578 -30.44 -8.24 -20.95
N ALA A 579 -30.48 -7.10 -20.27
CA ALA A 579 -29.41 -6.56 -19.44
C ALA A 579 -29.99 -5.59 -18.41
N SER A 580 -29.20 -5.18 -17.44
CA SER A 580 -29.58 -4.07 -16.56
C SER A 580 -29.68 -2.77 -17.37
N SER A 581 -30.69 -1.94 -17.09
CA SER A 581 -30.85 -0.66 -17.81
C SER A 581 -29.89 0.42 -17.30
N THR A 582 -29.49 0.34 -16.03
CA THR A 582 -28.62 1.29 -15.35
C THR A 582 -27.21 0.72 -15.11
N THR A 583 -26.23 1.59 -14.91
CA THR A 583 -24.83 1.21 -14.67
C THR A 583 -24.59 0.60 -13.28
N ASN A 584 -25.52 0.77 -12.34
CA ASN A 584 -25.47 0.16 -11.02
C ASN A 584 -26.06 -1.26 -10.99
N GLY A 585 -26.48 -1.80 -12.14
CA GLY A 585 -26.98 -3.17 -12.24
C GLY A 585 -28.48 -3.34 -11.97
N THR A 586 -29.22 -2.25 -11.75
CA THR A 586 -30.68 -2.26 -11.52
C THR A 586 -31.47 -1.88 -12.78
N GLY A 587 -32.77 -2.14 -12.76
CA GLY A 587 -33.66 -1.88 -13.90
C GLY A 587 -33.46 -2.89 -15.03
N CYS A 588 -34.38 -2.95 -15.99
CA CYS A 588 -34.35 -3.92 -17.09
C CYS A 588 -34.35 -3.26 -18.45
N ALA A 589 -33.40 -3.66 -19.29
CA ALA A 589 -33.40 -3.43 -20.72
C ALA A 589 -33.65 -4.78 -21.43
N ILE A 590 -34.72 -4.87 -22.23
CA ILE A 590 -35.11 -6.09 -22.93
C ILE A 590 -35.15 -5.84 -24.44
N TRP A 591 -34.55 -6.77 -25.20
CA TRP A 591 -34.52 -6.76 -26.67
C TRP A 591 -35.40 -7.87 -27.23
N THR A 592 -36.19 -7.53 -28.25
CA THR A 592 -37.09 -8.46 -28.93
C THR A 592 -36.85 -8.43 -30.44
N GLY A 593 -36.94 -9.58 -31.12
CA GLY A 593 -36.78 -9.67 -32.58
C GLY A 593 -36.04 -10.92 -33.03
N SER A 594 -35.44 -10.87 -34.24
CA SER A 594 -34.81 -11.97 -34.98
C SER A 594 -33.50 -12.54 -34.39
N ASN A 595 -33.22 -12.28 -33.11
CA ASN A 595 -32.04 -12.76 -32.36
C ASN A 595 -30.67 -12.50 -33.03
N SER A 596 -30.49 -11.31 -33.62
CA SER A 596 -29.21 -10.90 -34.23
C SER A 596 -28.37 -10.09 -33.25
N PHE A 597 -27.17 -10.58 -32.94
CA PHE A 597 -26.24 -10.00 -31.96
C PHE A 597 -24.81 -9.95 -32.50
N THR A 598 -24.21 -8.76 -32.47
CA THR A 598 -22.83 -8.54 -32.92
C THR A 598 -21.88 -8.51 -31.73
N VAL A 599 -20.95 -9.47 -31.68
CA VAL A 599 -19.91 -9.55 -30.63
C VAL A 599 -18.83 -8.49 -30.85
N ASN A 600 -18.48 -7.75 -29.80
CA ASN A 600 -17.42 -6.75 -29.84
C ASN A 600 -16.18 -7.25 -29.09
N LEU A 601 -15.05 -7.36 -29.80
CA LEU A 601 -13.77 -7.84 -29.26
C LEU A 601 -12.99 -6.75 -28.49
N ARG A 602 -13.48 -5.51 -28.45
CA ARG A 602 -12.91 -4.42 -27.63
C ARG A 602 -13.67 -4.32 -26.31
N ASN A 603 -12.96 -4.15 -25.19
CA ASN A 603 -13.52 -4.06 -23.81
C ASN A 603 -14.38 -2.80 -23.52
N ASN A 604 -15.00 -2.19 -24.54
CA ASN A 604 -15.70 -0.91 -24.41
C ASN A 604 -17.24 -1.02 -24.45
N SER A 605 -17.81 -2.23 -24.61
CA SER A 605 -19.27 -2.47 -24.59
C SER A 605 -19.74 -3.13 -23.29
N THR A 606 -21.03 -2.99 -22.99
CA THR A 606 -21.69 -3.60 -21.81
C THR A 606 -22.04 -5.06 -22.07
N LEU A 607 -21.85 -5.91 -21.05
CA LEU A 607 -22.29 -7.32 -21.06
C LEU A 607 -23.82 -7.42 -21.13
N LYS A 608 -24.33 -8.35 -21.94
CA LYS A 608 -25.77 -8.60 -22.12
C LYS A 608 -26.03 -10.11 -22.16
N TYR A 609 -27.18 -10.53 -21.66
CA TYR A 609 -27.65 -11.91 -21.75
C TYR A 609 -28.38 -12.11 -23.07
N VAL A 610 -27.86 -13.01 -23.92
CA VAL A 610 -28.39 -13.28 -25.25
C VAL A 610 -28.86 -14.73 -25.32
N ILE A 611 -30.06 -14.94 -25.84
CA ILE A 611 -30.61 -16.29 -25.98
C ILE A 611 -29.81 -17.07 -27.03
N SER A 612 -29.31 -18.24 -26.64
CA SER A 612 -28.63 -19.15 -27.54
C SER A 612 -29.66 -20.00 -28.26
N GLN A 613 -30.19 -19.51 -29.39
CA GLN A 613 -30.98 -20.34 -30.29
C GLN A 613 -30.03 -21.05 -31.26
N ASN A 614 -29.83 -22.36 -31.10
CA ASN A 614 -29.16 -23.16 -32.12
C ASN A 614 -30.10 -23.24 -33.34
N ALA A 615 -29.97 -22.29 -34.28
CA ALA A 615 -30.69 -22.27 -35.54
C ALA A 615 -29.87 -22.96 -36.64
N ILE A 616 -30.47 -23.98 -37.26
CA ILE A 616 -30.02 -24.56 -38.53
C ILE A 616 -30.27 -23.49 -39.63
N ASN A 617 -29.21 -23.05 -40.31
CA ASN A 617 -29.25 -22.04 -41.38
C ASN A 617 -30.22 -22.41 -42.52
N PRO A 618 -30.94 -21.42 -43.12
CA PRO A 618 -30.56 -21.00 -44.48
C PRO A 618 -30.86 -19.51 -44.87
N SER A 619 -29.82 -18.87 -45.46
CA SER A 619 -29.76 -18.05 -46.70
C SER A 619 -30.71 -16.86 -47.05
N ILE A 620 -30.04 -15.71 -47.32
CA ILE A 620 -30.18 -14.73 -48.45
C ILE A 620 -31.30 -13.65 -48.41
N GLY A 621 -30.91 -12.37 -48.60
CA GLY A 621 -31.78 -11.33 -49.21
C GLY A 621 -31.39 -9.85 -48.97
N ASN A 622 -31.02 -9.13 -50.03
CA ASN A 622 -30.41 -7.78 -50.07
C ASN A 622 -31.32 -6.53 -49.86
N ASN A 623 -30.68 -5.44 -49.39
CA ASN A 623 -30.70 -4.03 -49.84
C ASN A 623 -31.90 -3.04 -49.65
N ALA A 624 -31.54 -1.89 -49.05
CA ALA A 624 -31.67 -0.50 -49.56
C ALA A 624 -32.64 0.53 -48.90
N GLU A 625 -31.98 1.58 -48.35
CA GLU A 625 -32.21 3.04 -48.51
C GLU A 625 -33.28 3.87 -47.75
N LYS A 626 -32.74 4.71 -46.85
CA LYS A 626 -32.99 6.14 -46.51
C LYS A 626 -34.24 6.87 -47.05
N LYS A 627 -34.93 7.60 -46.15
CA LYS A 627 -35.06 9.08 -46.20
C LYS A 627 -35.66 9.70 -44.93
N LYS A 628 -35.08 10.84 -44.53
CA LYS A 628 -35.42 11.73 -43.41
C LYS A 628 -36.13 12.96 -43.97
N ASN A 629 -37.09 13.57 -43.25
CA ASN A 629 -37.47 15.00 -43.31
C ASN A 629 -38.47 15.31 -42.16
N TRP A 630 -38.22 16.15 -41.15
CA TRP A 630 -37.85 17.58 -41.06
C TRP A 630 -39.07 18.53 -41.02
N ARG A 631 -39.70 18.65 -39.84
CA ARG A 631 -40.74 19.65 -39.51
C ARG A 631 -40.72 20.05 -38.02
N TRP A 632 -39.66 20.71 -37.55
CA TRP A 632 -39.63 21.33 -36.20
C TRP A 632 -39.12 22.79 -36.22
N ILE A 633 -39.07 23.42 -37.40
CA ILE A 633 -38.37 24.69 -37.69
C ILE A 633 -38.84 25.89 -36.83
N TRP A 634 -40.05 25.88 -36.27
CA TRP A 634 -40.59 27.03 -35.53
C TRP A 634 -40.22 27.09 -34.04
N ILE A 635 -39.72 26.00 -33.45
CA ILE A 635 -39.21 26.00 -32.06
C ILE A 635 -37.81 26.63 -31.98
N TRP A 636 -37.09 26.68 -33.10
CA TRP A 636 -35.68 27.08 -33.17
C TRP A 636 -35.43 28.59 -33.02
N ILE A 637 -36.43 29.44 -33.19
CA ILE A 637 -36.22 30.89 -33.22
C ILE A 637 -36.09 31.48 -31.81
N LEU A 638 -36.84 30.96 -30.83
CA LEU A 638 -36.73 31.37 -29.41
C LEU A 638 -35.51 30.75 -28.72
N ILE A 639 -35.13 29.55 -29.16
CA ILE A 639 -33.88 28.86 -28.80
C ILE A 639 -32.65 29.62 -29.34
N SER A 640 -32.76 30.31 -30.49
CA SER A 640 -31.64 30.91 -31.23
C SER A 640 -30.91 32.06 -30.53
N VAL A 641 -31.42 32.64 -29.43
CA VAL A 641 -30.79 33.81 -28.77
C VAL A 641 -30.36 33.51 -27.33
N VAL A 642 -31.16 32.76 -26.58
CA VAL A 642 -30.87 32.43 -25.17
C VAL A 642 -29.88 31.26 -25.06
N ILE A 643 -30.01 30.24 -25.91
CA ILE A 643 -29.11 29.08 -25.92
C ILE A 643 -27.70 29.44 -26.39
N PRO A 644 -27.44 30.30 -27.39
CA PRO A 644 -26.07 30.68 -27.72
C PRO A 644 -25.34 31.38 -26.57
N LEU A 645 -26.01 32.23 -25.78
CA LEU A 645 -25.38 32.94 -24.66
C LEU A 645 -25.08 32.03 -23.47
N VAL A 646 -26.00 31.12 -23.13
CA VAL A 646 -25.81 30.10 -22.10
C VAL A 646 -24.84 29.01 -22.56
N CYS A 647 -24.87 28.62 -23.82
CA CYS A 647 -23.88 27.74 -24.43
C CYS A 647 -22.52 28.41 -24.64
N LEU A 648 -22.42 29.74 -24.72
CA LEU A 648 -21.16 30.46 -24.71
C LEU A 648 -20.56 30.48 -23.31
N SER A 649 -21.34 30.74 -22.26
CA SER A 649 -20.83 30.77 -20.88
C SER A 649 -20.52 29.36 -20.36
N LEU A 650 -21.43 28.41 -20.54
CA LEU A 650 -21.17 26.98 -20.28
C LEU A 650 -20.14 26.42 -21.24
N GLY A 651 -20.06 26.92 -22.47
CA GLY A 651 -19.04 26.56 -23.44
C GLY A 651 -17.67 27.08 -23.07
N ILE A 652 -17.54 28.27 -22.46
CA ILE A 652 -16.29 28.81 -21.92
C ILE A 652 -15.89 28.06 -20.65
N LEU A 653 -16.82 27.75 -19.74
CA LEU A 653 -16.54 26.95 -18.54
C LEU A 653 -16.21 25.49 -18.87
N TRP A 654 -16.96 24.88 -19.78
CA TRP A 654 -16.63 23.58 -20.37
C TRP A 654 -15.36 23.68 -21.18
N TYR A 655 -15.07 24.76 -21.90
CA TYR A 655 -13.79 24.94 -22.59
C TYR A 655 -12.65 25.08 -21.62
N ILE A 656 -12.78 25.76 -20.47
CA ILE A 656 -11.74 25.85 -19.44
C ILE A 656 -11.58 24.51 -18.71
N LYS A 657 -12.67 23.84 -18.33
CA LYS A 657 -12.67 22.54 -17.64
C LYS A 657 -12.24 21.40 -18.57
N LYS A 658 -12.64 21.42 -19.84
CA LYS A 658 -12.17 20.56 -20.93
C LYS A 658 -10.78 20.93 -21.37
N ARG A 659 -10.32 22.18 -21.29
CA ARG A 659 -8.92 22.55 -21.57
C ARG A 659 -8.01 22.15 -20.40
N LYS A 660 -8.50 22.12 -19.15
CA LYS A 660 -7.78 21.56 -18.00
C LYS A 660 -7.77 20.02 -18.02
N HIS A 661 -8.94 19.38 -18.18
CA HIS A 661 -9.04 17.93 -18.33
C HIS A 661 -8.34 17.45 -19.60
N ARG A 662 -8.52 18.10 -20.76
CA ARG A 662 -7.71 17.80 -21.95
C ARG A 662 -6.27 18.21 -21.80
N ARG A 663 -5.82 19.09 -20.89
CA ARG A 663 -4.38 19.31 -20.68
C ARG A 663 -3.80 18.18 -19.85
N GLU A 664 -4.49 17.72 -18.82
CA GLU A 664 -4.09 16.55 -17.99
C GLU A 664 -4.24 15.22 -18.76
N GLU A 665 -5.23 15.13 -19.65
CA GLU A 665 -5.50 14.00 -20.52
C GLU A 665 -4.67 14.09 -21.82
N TYR A 666 -4.28 15.27 -22.30
CA TYR A 666 -3.27 15.45 -23.35
C TYR A 666 -1.86 15.28 -22.80
N GLU A 667 -1.59 15.48 -21.51
CA GLU A 667 -0.31 15.11 -20.89
C GLU A 667 -0.26 13.60 -20.59
N ARG A 668 -1.38 12.97 -20.20
CA ARG A 668 -1.49 11.50 -20.11
C ARG A 668 -1.45 10.84 -21.48
N ARG A 669 -2.26 11.32 -22.44
CA ARG A 669 -2.20 10.90 -23.84
C ARG A 669 -0.87 11.29 -24.47
N GLN A 670 -0.25 12.43 -24.21
CA GLN A 670 1.13 12.68 -24.69
C GLN A 670 2.09 11.65 -24.10
N LYS A 671 1.98 11.26 -22.83
CA LYS A 671 2.87 10.24 -22.26
C LYS A 671 2.62 8.85 -22.84
N ASP A 672 1.35 8.50 -23.08
CA ASP A 672 0.95 7.20 -23.61
C ASP A 672 1.09 7.12 -25.14
N GLU A 673 0.88 8.22 -25.86
CA GLU A 673 1.09 8.44 -27.30
C GLU A 673 2.57 8.63 -27.59
N TYR A 674 3.36 9.28 -26.72
CA TYR A 674 4.83 9.25 -26.77
C TYR A 674 5.37 7.86 -26.49
N PHE A 675 4.75 7.08 -25.59
CA PHE A 675 5.11 5.68 -25.37
C PHE A 675 4.74 4.81 -26.58
N LEU A 676 3.55 5.01 -27.16
CA LEU A 676 3.10 4.32 -28.39
C LEU A 676 3.93 4.71 -29.61
N GLU A 677 4.26 5.99 -29.74
CA GLU A 677 5.12 6.57 -30.78
C GLU A 677 6.58 6.15 -30.56
N LEU A 678 7.07 5.95 -29.33
CA LEU A 678 8.37 5.29 -29.11
C LEU A 678 8.34 3.84 -29.58
N THR A 679 7.27 3.08 -29.34
CA THR A 679 7.15 1.69 -29.80
C THR A 679 6.81 1.55 -31.29
N ALA A 680 6.31 2.62 -31.92
CA ALA A 680 5.92 2.68 -33.34
C ALA A 680 6.83 3.57 -34.20
N SER A 681 7.79 4.27 -33.60
CA SER A 681 8.80 5.07 -34.30
C SER A 681 9.75 4.15 -35.05
N GLU A 682 10.25 4.62 -36.20
CA GLU A 682 11.25 3.96 -37.06
C GLU A 682 12.53 3.49 -36.32
N SER A 683 12.72 3.82 -35.03
CA SER A 683 13.85 3.39 -34.20
C SER A 683 13.72 1.99 -33.58
N PHE A 684 12.57 1.31 -33.67
CA PHE A 684 12.41 -0.08 -33.23
C PHE A 684 12.23 -1.01 -34.43
N LYS A 685 13.28 -1.76 -34.78
CA LYS A 685 13.23 -2.76 -35.85
C LYS A 685 13.12 -4.16 -35.25
N ASP A 686 12.20 -4.94 -35.80
CA ASP A 686 12.13 -6.38 -35.54
C ASP A 686 13.42 -7.03 -36.07
N VAL A 687 14.04 -7.89 -35.26
CA VAL A 687 15.26 -8.63 -35.61
C VAL A 687 15.06 -9.44 -36.91
N HIS A 688 13.82 -9.82 -37.23
CA HIS A 688 13.48 -10.51 -38.48
C HIS A 688 13.44 -9.59 -39.73
N GLN A 689 13.30 -8.26 -39.58
CA GLN A 689 13.24 -7.31 -40.70
C GLN A 689 14.60 -6.76 -41.15
N LEU A 690 15.66 -6.92 -40.36
CA LEU A 690 17.03 -6.48 -40.70
C LEU A 690 17.75 -7.35 -41.74
N GLN A 691 17.09 -8.37 -42.29
CA GLN A 691 17.68 -9.26 -43.30
C GLN A 691 17.76 -8.64 -44.71
N GLY A 692 17.18 -7.46 -44.95
CA GLY A 692 16.96 -6.93 -46.31
C GLY A 692 17.57 -5.56 -46.69
N ASN A 693 17.91 -4.66 -45.76
CA ASN A 693 18.48 -3.35 -46.12
C ASN A 693 19.27 -2.75 -44.94
N GLY A 694 20.37 -2.05 -45.24
CA GLY A 694 21.32 -1.50 -44.24
C GLY A 694 20.64 -0.62 -43.20
N GLY A 695 20.49 -1.13 -41.98
CA GLY A 695 19.97 -0.38 -40.83
C GLY A 695 21.08 0.41 -40.14
N ASN A 696 20.74 1.62 -39.65
CA ASN A 696 21.62 2.44 -38.84
C ASN A 696 21.99 1.74 -37.52
N GLU A 697 23.22 1.92 -37.06
CA GLU A 697 23.81 1.32 -35.83
C GLU A 697 23.16 1.80 -34.51
N ASN A 698 22.14 2.66 -34.60
CA ASN A 698 21.56 3.46 -33.50
C ASN A 698 20.11 3.08 -33.12
N ASP A 699 19.52 2.07 -33.78
CA ASP A 699 18.13 1.64 -33.54
C ASP A 699 18.06 0.65 -32.34
N VAL A 700 17.05 0.80 -31.48
CA VAL A 700 16.81 -0.10 -30.33
C VAL A 700 16.05 -1.33 -30.82
N LEU A 701 16.59 -2.53 -30.60
CA LEU A 701 16.03 -3.76 -31.18
C LEU A 701 14.98 -4.41 -30.26
N LEU A 702 13.90 -4.94 -30.84
CA LEU A 702 12.92 -5.75 -30.12
C LEU A 702 13.28 -7.24 -30.27
N PHE A 703 13.54 -7.91 -29.16
CA PHE A 703 13.91 -9.33 -29.13
C PHE A 703 12.72 -10.21 -28.70
N SER A 704 12.58 -11.38 -29.32
CA SER A 704 11.63 -12.39 -28.87
C SER A 704 12.18 -13.15 -27.65
N LEU A 705 11.28 -13.59 -26.76
CA LEU A 705 11.66 -14.37 -25.57
C LEU A 705 12.45 -15.63 -25.96
N ALA A 706 12.05 -16.32 -27.03
CA ALA A 706 12.77 -17.47 -27.56
C ALA A 706 14.21 -17.15 -27.98
N SER A 707 14.46 -15.97 -28.56
CA SER A 707 15.82 -15.54 -28.92
C SER A 707 16.67 -15.26 -27.69
N ILE A 708 16.07 -14.73 -26.62
CA ILE A 708 16.77 -14.50 -25.35
C ILE A 708 17.08 -15.83 -24.67
N MET A 709 16.10 -16.73 -24.53
CA MET A 709 16.29 -18.06 -23.95
C MET A 709 17.39 -18.84 -24.67
N ALA A 710 17.42 -18.82 -26.01
CA ALA A 710 18.49 -19.46 -26.78
C ALA A 710 19.87 -18.80 -26.57
N ALA A 711 19.91 -17.49 -26.31
CA ALA A 711 21.16 -16.74 -26.12
C ALA A 711 21.69 -16.79 -24.67
N THR A 712 20.82 -17.08 -23.70
CA THR A 712 21.15 -17.27 -22.28
C THR A 712 21.32 -18.73 -21.89
N ASP A 713 21.10 -19.66 -22.82
CA ASP A 713 21.02 -21.11 -22.56
C ASP A 713 19.96 -21.42 -21.49
N ASP A 714 18.74 -20.95 -21.73
CA ASP A 714 17.60 -21.01 -20.79
C ASP A 714 17.92 -20.39 -19.42
N PHE A 715 18.62 -19.26 -19.43
CA PHE A 715 19.05 -18.53 -18.23
C PHE A 715 19.96 -19.36 -17.30
N ALA A 716 20.85 -20.15 -17.91
CA ALA A 716 21.83 -20.97 -17.19
C ALA A 716 22.65 -20.14 -16.19
N VAL A 717 22.93 -20.74 -15.03
CA VAL A 717 23.61 -20.06 -13.92
C VAL A 717 25.03 -19.63 -14.30
N GLU A 718 25.68 -20.35 -15.21
CA GLU A 718 27.02 -20.07 -15.72
C GLU A 718 27.06 -18.75 -16.52
N ASN A 719 25.91 -18.36 -17.09
CA ASN A 719 25.76 -17.11 -17.81
C ASN A 719 25.38 -15.94 -16.88
N LYS A 720 25.08 -16.18 -15.60
CA LYS A 720 24.74 -15.11 -14.65
C LYS A 720 26.00 -14.33 -14.27
N ILE A 721 26.03 -13.03 -14.60
CA ILE A 721 27.17 -12.14 -14.29
C ILE A 721 26.99 -11.37 -12.97
N GLY A 722 25.76 -11.31 -12.48
CA GLY A 722 25.44 -10.65 -11.21
C GLY A 722 23.94 -10.58 -10.95
N GLU A 723 23.57 -9.95 -9.84
CA GLU A 723 22.18 -9.70 -9.48
C GLU A 723 22.08 -8.26 -8.96
N GLY A 724 21.36 -7.42 -9.71
CA GLY A 724 21.15 -6.02 -9.37
C GLY A 724 19.88 -5.82 -8.54
N GLY A 725 19.57 -4.57 -8.16
CA GLY A 725 18.37 -4.23 -7.39
C GLY A 725 17.02 -4.52 -8.07
N PHE A 726 17.05 -4.90 -9.35
CA PHE A 726 15.86 -5.12 -10.18
C PHE A 726 15.77 -6.54 -10.77
N GLY A 727 16.74 -7.41 -10.46
CA GLY A 727 16.77 -8.81 -10.88
C GLY A 727 18.14 -9.30 -11.39
N PRO A 728 18.23 -10.58 -11.77
CA PRO A 728 19.47 -11.21 -12.24
C PRO A 728 19.91 -10.67 -13.60
N VAL A 729 21.23 -10.54 -13.77
CA VAL A 729 21.88 -10.08 -15.01
C VAL A 729 22.66 -11.23 -15.63
N TYR A 730 22.43 -11.50 -16.92
CA TYR A 730 23.04 -12.59 -17.67
C TYR A 730 23.90 -12.07 -18.81
N LYS A 731 24.99 -12.76 -19.09
CA LYS A 731 25.78 -12.61 -20.31
C LYS A 731 25.14 -13.43 -21.42
N VAL A 732 25.03 -12.83 -22.60
CA VAL A 732 24.47 -13.47 -23.78
C VAL A 732 25.37 -13.27 -24.98
N VAL A 733 25.45 -14.28 -25.85
CA VAL A 733 26.20 -14.21 -27.11
C VAL A 733 25.20 -14.25 -28.26
N LEU A 734 24.98 -13.11 -28.92
CA LEU A 734 24.07 -13.03 -30.06
C LEU A 734 24.83 -13.31 -31.36
N ARG A 735 24.46 -14.38 -32.08
CA ARG A 735 25.02 -14.73 -33.40
C ARG A 735 24.55 -13.74 -34.47
N SER A 736 25.38 -12.78 -34.86
CA SER A 736 25.16 -11.97 -36.07
C SER A 736 25.92 -12.57 -37.26
N ARG A 737 25.22 -12.84 -38.37
CA ARG A 737 25.80 -13.19 -39.67
C ARG A 737 25.56 -12.05 -40.68
N LYS A 738 26.51 -11.11 -40.80
CA LYS A 738 27.08 -10.62 -42.08
C LYS A 738 28.13 -9.49 -41.89
N VAL A 739 29.35 -9.92 -42.20
CA VAL A 739 30.67 -9.31 -42.43
C VAL A 739 30.73 -7.93 -43.13
N LYS A 740 31.48 -6.96 -42.59
CA LYS A 740 32.82 -6.51 -43.07
C LYS A 740 33.29 -5.23 -42.34
N ARG A 741 34.43 -5.37 -41.66
CA ARG A 741 35.31 -4.33 -41.10
C ARG A 741 34.78 -3.59 -39.85
N TRP A 742 34.98 -4.20 -38.68
CA TRP A 742 35.89 -3.66 -37.66
C TRP A 742 36.28 -4.81 -36.70
N THR A 743 37.58 -5.01 -36.57
CA THR A 743 38.23 -6.03 -35.76
C THR A 743 38.38 -5.51 -34.34
N ARG A 744 37.61 -6.06 -33.39
CA ARG A 744 38.11 -6.65 -32.13
C ARG A 744 36.90 -7.16 -31.31
N ASN A 745 36.89 -8.48 -31.14
CA ASN A 745 36.08 -9.32 -30.26
C ASN A 745 34.57 -9.43 -30.54
N CYS A 746 34.15 -10.66 -30.87
CA CYS A 746 32.75 -11.06 -31.10
C CYS A 746 31.87 -10.70 -29.90
N GLY A 747 30.82 -9.91 -30.18
CA GLY A 747 30.02 -9.18 -29.19
C GLY A 747 29.35 -10.03 -28.12
N GLN A 748 29.90 -9.93 -26.91
CA GLN A 748 29.22 -10.30 -25.68
C GLN A 748 28.20 -9.21 -25.36
N LYS A 749 27.03 -9.56 -24.83
CA LYS A 749 25.97 -8.63 -24.41
C LYS A 749 25.51 -9.00 -23.00
N ALA A 750 24.94 -8.03 -22.27
CA ALA A 750 24.37 -8.28 -20.95
C ALA A 750 22.86 -8.04 -20.96
N PHE A 751 22.13 -8.85 -20.21
CA PHE A 751 20.68 -8.84 -20.15
C PHE A 751 20.21 -8.74 -18.69
N LYS A 752 19.25 -7.85 -18.38
CA LYS A 752 18.68 -7.63 -17.03
C LYS A 752 17.22 -8.11 -17.01
N ASN A 753 16.89 -9.14 -16.22
CA ASN A 753 15.51 -9.51 -15.95
C ASN A 753 14.92 -8.50 -14.97
N VAL A 754 13.83 -7.82 -15.34
CA VAL A 754 13.20 -6.79 -14.48
C VAL A 754 11.93 -7.36 -13.88
N ARG A 755 12.02 -7.86 -12.64
CA ARG A 755 10.84 -8.24 -11.82
C ARG A 755 10.31 -7.05 -11.00
N ALA A 756 10.66 -5.83 -11.39
CA ALA A 756 10.32 -4.59 -10.69
C ALA A 756 9.07 -3.90 -11.26
N ARG A 757 8.46 -3.04 -10.44
CA ARG A 757 7.20 -2.32 -10.69
C ARG A 757 7.18 -1.70 -12.10
N HIS A 758 6.05 -1.81 -12.81
CA HIS A 758 5.81 -1.35 -14.20
C HIS A 758 6.39 0.04 -14.59
N VAL A 759 6.63 0.93 -13.61
CA VAL A 759 7.11 2.31 -13.80
C VAL A 759 8.64 2.38 -14.01
N GLU A 760 9.42 1.53 -13.34
CA GLU A 760 10.90 1.59 -13.37
C GLU A 760 11.46 1.06 -14.70
N PHE A 761 10.91 -0.05 -15.21
CA PHE A 761 11.18 -0.55 -16.56
C PHE A 761 10.84 0.47 -17.65
N LYS A 762 9.67 1.15 -17.52
CA LYS A 762 9.27 2.21 -18.47
C LYS A 762 10.23 3.39 -18.42
N ASN A 763 10.63 3.84 -17.24
CA ASN A 763 11.60 4.93 -17.11
C ASN A 763 12.93 4.56 -17.75
N GLU A 764 13.47 3.38 -17.44
CA GLU A 764 14.77 2.92 -17.94
C GLU A 764 14.76 2.76 -19.48
N LEU A 765 13.69 2.21 -20.05
CA LEU A 765 13.51 2.08 -21.51
C LEU A 765 13.35 3.44 -22.21
N ILE A 766 12.48 4.32 -21.70
CA ILE A 766 12.17 5.63 -22.30
C ILE A 766 13.37 6.59 -22.24
N LEU A 767 14.11 6.56 -21.12
CA LEU A 767 15.26 7.43 -20.90
C LEU A 767 16.46 6.96 -21.74
N ILE A 768 16.83 5.69 -21.66
CA ILE A 768 18.11 5.24 -22.24
C ILE A 768 18.03 5.08 -23.76
N ALA A 769 16.85 4.80 -24.32
CA ALA A 769 16.66 4.79 -25.79
C ALA A 769 16.97 6.15 -26.44
N LYS A 770 16.96 7.25 -25.67
CA LYS A 770 17.18 8.62 -26.16
C LYS A 770 18.47 9.28 -25.67
N LEU A 771 19.19 8.61 -24.76
CA LEU A 771 20.44 9.10 -24.19
C LEU A 771 21.59 8.40 -24.88
N GLN A 772 22.40 9.15 -25.61
CA GLN A 772 23.58 8.63 -26.32
C GLN A 772 24.77 9.50 -25.96
N HIS A 773 25.71 8.92 -25.22
CA HIS A 773 26.93 9.58 -24.79
C HIS A 773 27.98 8.51 -24.49
N THR A 774 29.26 8.85 -24.67
CA THR A 774 30.40 7.95 -24.44
C THR A 774 30.46 7.44 -23.00
N ASN A 775 30.03 8.26 -22.04
CA ASN A 775 30.02 7.95 -20.61
C ASN A 775 28.64 7.51 -20.06
N LEU A 776 27.73 7.02 -20.90
CA LEU A 776 26.47 6.41 -20.49
C LEU A 776 26.36 5.00 -21.08
N VAL A 777 25.84 4.04 -20.31
CA VAL A 777 25.65 2.67 -20.79
C VAL A 777 24.54 2.63 -21.84
N ARG A 778 24.85 2.08 -23.01
CA ARG A 778 23.91 1.97 -24.14
C ARG A 778 22.98 0.77 -23.99
N VAL A 779 21.67 1.02 -24.06
CA VAL A 779 20.66 -0.03 -24.28
C VAL A 779 20.62 -0.37 -25.75
N LEU A 780 20.77 -1.67 -26.04
CA LEU A 780 20.74 -2.23 -27.40
C LEU A 780 19.34 -2.71 -27.80
N GLY A 781 18.48 -3.02 -26.82
CA GLY A 781 17.16 -3.54 -27.10
C GLY A 781 16.35 -3.90 -25.85
N CYS A 782 15.12 -4.35 -26.09
CA CYS A 782 14.25 -4.87 -25.06
C CYS A 782 13.48 -6.11 -25.53
N CYS A 783 12.92 -6.85 -24.58
CA CYS A 783 11.91 -7.88 -24.83
C CYS A 783 10.73 -7.63 -23.90
N ILE A 784 9.53 -7.74 -24.47
CA ILE A 784 8.26 -7.55 -23.78
C ILE A 784 7.37 -8.73 -24.17
N HIS A 785 7.16 -9.69 -23.26
CA HIS A 785 6.31 -10.86 -23.50
C HIS A 785 5.44 -11.16 -22.28
N LYS A 786 4.13 -10.91 -22.37
CA LYS A 786 3.19 -10.99 -21.23
C LYS A 786 3.69 -10.14 -20.04
N GLU A 787 3.99 -10.77 -18.91
CA GLU A 787 4.53 -10.12 -17.71
C GLU A 787 6.06 -10.00 -17.71
N GLU A 788 6.75 -10.75 -18.58
CA GLU A 788 8.21 -10.78 -18.66
C GLU A 788 8.73 -9.54 -19.43
N LYS A 789 9.55 -8.75 -18.74
CA LYS A 789 10.11 -7.48 -19.25
C LYS A 789 11.61 -7.43 -19.04
N MET A 790 12.29 -7.12 -20.12
CA MET A 790 13.67 -7.54 -20.32
C MET A 790 14.43 -6.41 -21.05
N LEU A 791 15.56 -5.93 -20.50
CA LEU A 791 16.44 -4.94 -21.14
C LEU A 791 17.81 -5.53 -21.50
N ILE A 792 18.33 -5.17 -22.68
CA ILE A 792 19.59 -5.66 -23.22
C ILE A 792 20.56 -4.48 -23.39
N TYR A 793 21.74 -4.62 -22.82
CA TYR A 793 22.79 -3.60 -22.80
C TYR A 793 24.03 -4.04 -23.55
N GLU A 794 24.88 -3.07 -23.89
CA GLU A 794 26.27 -3.37 -24.21
C GLU A 794 26.95 -4.07 -23.02
N TYR A 795 27.84 -5.03 -23.31
CA TYR A 795 28.57 -5.73 -22.27
C TYR A 795 29.73 -4.89 -21.76
N MET A 796 29.85 -4.81 -20.43
CA MET A 796 30.89 -4.06 -19.74
C MET A 796 31.86 -5.07 -19.09
N PRO A 797 32.99 -5.40 -19.73
CA PRO A 797 33.86 -6.50 -19.29
C PRO A 797 34.54 -6.23 -17.95
N ASN A 798 34.80 -4.96 -17.63
CA ASN A 798 35.43 -4.53 -16.38
C ASN A 798 34.41 -4.29 -15.25
N LYS A 799 33.16 -4.77 -15.38
CA LYS A 799 32.14 -4.70 -14.31
C LYS A 799 31.95 -3.26 -13.79
N SER A 800 31.63 -3.10 -12.51
CA SER A 800 31.37 -1.84 -11.83
C SER A 800 32.61 -1.26 -11.14
N LEU A 801 32.64 0.05 -10.91
CA LEU A 801 33.76 0.76 -10.31
C LEU A 801 34.06 0.29 -8.87
N ASP A 802 33.03 -0.07 -8.11
CA ASP A 802 33.16 -0.57 -6.74
C ASP A 802 34.00 -1.87 -6.65
N PHE A 803 33.98 -2.68 -7.71
CA PHE A 803 34.75 -3.92 -7.85
C PHE A 803 36.26 -3.67 -7.80
N PHE A 804 36.73 -2.51 -8.28
CA PHE A 804 38.15 -2.14 -8.23
C PHE A 804 38.49 -1.27 -7.03
N LEU A 805 37.64 -0.31 -6.67
CA LEU A 805 37.97 0.65 -5.60
C LEU A 805 38.06 -0.01 -4.23
N PHE A 806 37.18 -0.98 -3.94
CA PHE A 806 37.00 -1.48 -2.58
C PHE A 806 37.54 -2.89 -2.35
N ASP A 807 37.99 -3.59 -3.39
CA ASP A 807 38.72 -4.85 -3.27
C ASP A 807 40.22 -4.55 -3.08
N GLU A 808 40.78 -4.94 -1.94
CA GLU A 808 42.17 -4.65 -1.59
C GLU A 808 43.17 -5.23 -2.61
N ASN A 809 42.84 -6.35 -3.25
CA ASN A 809 43.72 -6.99 -4.23
C ASN A 809 43.72 -6.26 -5.57
N ARG A 810 42.64 -5.54 -5.88
CA ARG A 810 42.42 -4.85 -7.18
C ARG A 810 42.60 -3.34 -7.09
N ARG A 811 42.56 -2.77 -5.89
CA ARG A 811 42.73 -1.32 -5.64
C ARG A 811 44.02 -0.76 -6.24
N GLY A 812 45.08 -1.57 -6.24
CA GLY A 812 46.37 -1.24 -6.87
C GLY A 812 46.33 -1.14 -8.41
N GLU A 813 45.30 -1.68 -9.07
CA GLU A 813 45.11 -1.55 -10.52
C GLU A 813 44.62 -0.14 -10.93
N MET A 814 44.13 0.64 -9.96
CA MET A 814 43.52 1.96 -10.10
C MET A 814 44.49 3.06 -9.69
N ASP A 815 45.46 3.36 -10.56
CA ASP A 815 46.36 4.51 -10.43
C ASP A 815 45.61 5.86 -10.52
N TRP A 816 46.29 6.94 -10.15
CA TRP A 816 45.68 8.27 -10.12
C TRP A 816 45.16 8.72 -11.50
N PRO A 817 45.91 8.58 -12.61
CA PRO A 817 45.41 8.90 -13.94
C PRO A 817 44.09 8.21 -14.30
N LYS A 818 43.94 6.90 -14.00
CA LYS A 818 42.68 6.19 -14.22
C LYS A 818 41.55 6.73 -13.37
N ARG A 819 41.79 6.96 -12.07
CA ARG A 819 40.76 7.50 -11.15
C ARG A 819 40.30 8.89 -11.59
N TYR A 820 41.24 9.73 -12.00
CA TYR A 820 40.94 11.08 -12.50
C TYR A 820 40.15 11.03 -13.81
N ASN A 821 40.55 10.18 -14.77
CA ASN A 821 39.78 9.94 -16.01
C ASN A 821 38.35 9.45 -15.72
N ILE A 822 38.18 8.62 -14.69
CA ILE A 822 36.86 8.15 -14.26
C ILE A 822 36.03 9.29 -13.67
N ILE A 823 36.59 10.12 -12.80
CA ILE A 823 35.91 11.31 -12.26
C ILE A 823 35.48 12.25 -13.40
N GLU A 824 36.39 12.52 -14.33
CA GLU A 824 36.11 13.35 -15.51
C GLU A 824 34.98 12.76 -16.36
N GLY A 825 35.06 11.47 -16.71
CA GLY A 825 34.04 10.83 -17.54
C GLY A 825 32.66 10.78 -16.88
N ILE A 826 32.59 10.56 -15.57
CA ILE A 826 31.31 10.64 -14.83
C ILE A 826 30.77 12.08 -14.86
N ALA A 827 31.63 13.07 -14.65
CA ALA A 827 31.24 14.48 -14.72
C ALA A 827 30.69 14.84 -16.10
N GLN A 828 31.37 14.43 -17.18
CA GLN A 828 30.92 14.61 -18.56
C GLN A 828 29.56 13.94 -18.81
N GLY A 829 29.37 12.71 -18.31
CA GLY A 829 28.08 12.01 -18.37
C GLY A 829 26.95 12.77 -17.66
N LEU A 830 27.21 13.29 -16.46
CA LEU A 830 26.24 14.13 -15.73
C LEU A 830 25.95 15.45 -16.44
N LEU A 831 26.97 16.07 -17.06
CA LEU A 831 26.79 17.32 -17.80
C LEU A 831 25.87 17.12 -19.00
N TYR A 832 26.06 15.99 -19.70
CA TYR A 832 25.15 15.58 -20.74
C TYR A 832 23.72 15.44 -20.20
N LEU A 833 23.50 14.66 -19.13
CA LEU A 833 22.16 14.45 -18.55
C LEU A 833 21.47 15.75 -18.07
N HIS A 834 22.22 16.68 -17.49
CA HIS A 834 21.64 17.90 -16.90
C HIS A 834 21.41 19.02 -17.92
N LYS A 835 22.22 19.07 -18.99
CA LYS A 835 22.31 20.25 -19.86
C LYS A 835 22.18 19.94 -21.35
N TYR A 836 22.87 18.93 -21.87
CA TYR A 836 23.00 18.72 -23.31
C TYR A 836 22.10 17.61 -23.87
N SER A 837 21.53 16.77 -23.02
CA SER A 837 20.48 15.85 -23.42
C SER A 837 19.22 16.63 -23.82
N ARG A 838 18.46 16.06 -24.76
CA ARG A 838 17.22 16.66 -25.28
C ARG A 838 16.20 16.97 -24.18
N MET A 839 16.25 16.22 -23.10
CA MET A 839 15.47 16.46 -21.88
C MET A 839 16.42 16.46 -20.70
N ARG A 840 16.20 17.32 -19.72
CA ARG A 840 17.00 17.32 -18.49
C ARG A 840 16.64 16.08 -17.67
N VAL A 841 17.63 15.26 -17.36
CA VAL A 841 17.47 13.99 -16.62
C VAL A 841 18.22 14.07 -15.32
N ILE A 842 17.54 13.79 -14.20
CA ILE A 842 18.16 13.64 -12.88
C ILE A 842 18.16 12.15 -12.53
N HIS A 843 19.34 11.59 -12.28
CA HIS A 843 19.60 10.17 -12.02
C HIS A 843 19.04 9.69 -10.68
N ARG A 844 19.32 10.42 -9.59
CA ARG A 844 18.90 10.19 -8.19
C ARG A 844 19.44 8.94 -7.49
N ASP A 845 20.17 8.08 -8.18
CA ASP A 845 20.88 6.94 -7.58
C ASP A 845 22.32 6.80 -8.11
N LEU A 846 23.09 7.89 -8.07
CA LEU A 846 24.49 7.87 -8.52
C LEU A 846 25.40 7.34 -7.40
N LYS A 847 26.12 6.24 -7.66
CA LYS A 847 27.02 5.54 -6.72
C LYS A 847 28.04 4.69 -7.47
N ALA A 848 29.10 4.22 -6.80
CA ALA A 848 30.16 3.43 -7.42
C ALA A 848 29.65 2.16 -8.13
N ASN A 849 28.66 1.48 -7.56
CA ASN A 849 28.04 0.27 -8.16
C ASN A 849 27.33 0.56 -9.50
N ASN A 850 26.88 1.80 -9.70
CA ASN A 850 26.15 2.20 -10.90
C ASN A 850 27.08 2.82 -11.97
N ILE A 851 28.40 2.84 -11.73
CA ILE A 851 29.40 3.22 -12.74
C ILE A 851 30.02 1.94 -13.28
N LEU A 852 29.74 1.60 -14.53
CA LEU A 852 30.34 0.45 -15.22
C LEU A 852 31.58 0.87 -16.00
N LEU A 853 32.52 -0.06 -16.18
CA LEU A 853 33.80 0.19 -16.85
C LEU A 853 33.88 -0.62 -18.15
N ASP A 854 34.19 0.08 -19.25
CA ASP A 854 34.39 -0.54 -20.55
C ASP A 854 35.77 -1.22 -20.62
N ASP A 855 36.05 -1.85 -21.76
CA ASP A 855 37.29 -2.57 -22.07
C ASP A 855 38.56 -1.74 -21.83
N SER A 856 38.45 -0.41 -21.92
CA SER A 856 39.55 0.56 -21.79
C SER A 856 39.52 1.30 -20.45
N MET A 857 38.73 0.83 -19.47
CA MET A 857 38.56 1.45 -18.15
C MET A 857 37.89 2.84 -18.18
N ASN A 858 37.13 3.16 -19.23
CA ASN A 858 36.33 4.38 -19.24
C ASN A 858 35.01 4.19 -18.47
N PRO A 859 34.56 5.20 -17.72
CA PRO A 859 33.32 5.11 -16.94
C PRO A 859 32.09 5.28 -17.82
N LYS A 860 31.06 4.50 -17.51
CA LYS A 860 29.71 4.66 -18.04
C LYS A 860 28.67 4.62 -16.91
N ILE A 861 27.85 5.66 -16.82
CA ILE A 861 26.74 5.73 -15.85
C ILE A 861 25.64 4.76 -16.31
N SER A 862 25.11 3.98 -15.36
CA SER A 862 24.10 2.95 -15.57
C SER A 862 22.97 3.05 -14.54
N ASP A 863 21.90 2.27 -14.74
CA ASP A 863 20.77 2.09 -13.83
C ASP A 863 19.85 3.32 -13.67
N PHE A 864 19.17 3.69 -14.76
CA PHE A 864 18.25 4.82 -14.83
C PHE A 864 16.83 4.52 -14.33
N GLY A 865 16.59 3.38 -13.66
CA GLY A 865 15.27 2.99 -13.16
C GLY A 865 14.63 4.03 -12.23
N MET A 866 15.45 4.80 -11.52
CA MET A 866 15.06 5.82 -10.54
C MET A 866 15.09 7.24 -11.11
N ALA A 867 15.50 7.41 -12.37
CA ALA A 867 15.71 8.73 -12.97
C ALA A 867 14.39 9.45 -13.29
N ARG A 868 14.45 10.79 -13.38
CA ARG A 868 13.31 11.67 -13.65
C ARG A 868 13.62 12.67 -14.75
N ILE A 869 12.61 12.96 -15.56
CA ILE A 869 12.67 13.91 -16.69
C ILE A 869 12.08 15.25 -16.27
N PHE A 870 12.81 16.33 -16.52
CA PHE A 870 12.36 17.71 -16.37
C PHE A 870 12.09 18.33 -17.73
N LYS A 871 11.04 19.17 -17.83
CA LYS A 871 10.93 20.12 -18.94
C LYS A 871 12.03 21.17 -18.78
N GLN A 872 12.55 21.71 -19.88
CA GLN A 872 13.76 22.58 -19.87
C GLN A 872 13.67 23.81 -18.94
N ASN A 873 12.44 24.26 -18.62
CA ASN A 873 12.14 25.39 -17.75
C ASN A 873 11.92 25.04 -16.27
N GLU A 874 11.87 23.76 -15.91
CA GLU A 874 11.72 23.30 -14.53
C GLU A 874 13.12 23.08 -13.91
N THR A 875 13.36 23.62 -12.72
CA THR A 875 14.66 23.55 -12.04
C THR A 875 14.65 22.66 -10.80
N GLU A 876 13.47 22.45 -10.21
CA GLU A 876 13.26 21.71 -8.96
C GLU A 876 11.88 21.04 -8.95
N ALA A 877 11.75 19.88 -8.33
CA ALA A 877 10.48 19.17 -8.15
C ALA A 877 10.44 18.44 -6.81
N MET A 878 9.23 18.10 -6.36
CA MET A 878 8.99 17.40 -5.09
C MET A 878 8.34 16.04 -5.34
N THR A 879 8.74 15.01 -4.59
CA THR A 879 8.18 13.66 -4.67
C THR A 879 7.77 13.14 -3.30
N ARG A 880 6.58 12.49 -3.24
CA ARG A 880 6.12 11.76 -2.04
C ARG A 880 6.82 10.42 -1.85
N ARG A 881 7.44 9.88 -2.92
CA ARG A 881 8.22 8.64 -2.91
C ARG A 881 9.71 8.99 -3.00
N VAL A 882 10.38 9.05 -1.86
CA VAL A 882 11.84 9.20 -1.76
C VAL A 882 12.47 7.85 -2.10
N VAL A 883 13.39 7.85 -3.06
CA VAL A 883 14.03 6.64 -3.57
C VAL A 883 15.51 6.94 -3.86
N GLY A 884 16.44 6.09 -3.42
CA GLY A 884 17.87 6.24 -3.67
C GLY A 884 18.71 5.48 -2.64
N THR A 885 20.02 5.52 -2.76
CA THR A 885 20.94 4.83 -1.84
C THR A 885 21.34 5.73 -0.67
N TYR A 886 21.10 5.27 0.56
CA TYR A 886 21.51 5.97 1.78
C TYR A 886 23.02 6.23 1.81
N GLY A 887 23.40 7.43 2.24
CA GLY A 887 24.79 7.91 2.21
C GLY A 887 25.17 8.69 0.96
N TYR A 888 24.44 8.52 -0.15
CA TYR A 888 24.58 9.34 -1.37
C TYR A 888 23.44 10.35 -1.54
N MET A 889 22.33 10.18 -0.81
CA MET A 889 21.20 11.11 -0.85
C MET A 889 21.50 12.39 -0.04
N PRO A 890 21.27 13.59 -0.60
CA PRO A 890 21.34 14.83 0.15
C PRO A 890 20.14 14.98 1.10
N PRO A 891 20.26 15.79 2.17
CA PRO A 891 19.23 15.93 3.19
C PRO A 891 17.92 16.49 2.64
N GLU A 892 17.93 17.49 1.75
CA GLU A 892 16.69 18.06 1.21
C GLU A 892 15.88 17.04 0.40
N TYR A 893 16.55 16.08 -0.23
CA TYR A 893 15.88 14.99 -0.92
C TYR A 893 15.41 13.89 0.05
N ALA A 894 16.27 13.51 1.00
CA ALA A 894 15.98 12.46 1.96
C ALA A 894 14.89 12.85 2.97
N MET A 895 14.79 14.14 3.32
CA MET A 895 13.90 14.66 4.35
C MET A 895 12.62 15.28 3.80
N GLU A 896 12.71 16.02 2.69
CA GLU A 896 11.57 16.79 2.14
C GLU A 896 11.06 16.24 0.80
N GLY A 897 11.75 15.26 0.22
CA GLY A 897 11.42 14.72 -1.10
C GLY A 897 11.72 15.69 -2.24
N THR A 898 12.49 16.74 -1.99
CA THR A 898 12.86 17.78 -2.96
C THR A 898 14.06 17.33 -3.77
N PHE A 899 13.96 17.35 -5.10
CA PHE A 899 15.05 16.94 -5.99
C PHE A 899 15.26 17.89 -7.17
N SER A 900 16.53 18.06 -7.52
CA SER A 900 16.99 18.91 -8.63
C SER A 900 18.30 18.35 -9.18
N ILE A 901 18.91 19.02 -10.15
CA ILE A 901 20.27 18.67 -10.61
C ILE A 901 21.28 18.66 -9.46
N LYS A 902 21.03 19.43 -8.39
CA LYS A 902 21.90 19.49 -7.19
C LYS A 902 21.86 18.21 -6.36
N THR A 903 20.84 17.36 -6.57
CA THR A 903 20.74 16.05 -5.94
C THR A 903 21.82 15.10 -6.47
N ASP A 904 22.01 15.07 -7.78
CA ASP A 904 23.07 14.28 -8.41
C ASP A 904 24.45 14.88 -8.15
N ILE A 905 24.58 16.21 -8.05
CA ILE A 905 25.83 16.87 -7.65
C ILE A 905 26.29 16.42 -6.27
N PHE A 906 25.39 16.36 -5.30
CA PHE A 906 25.74 15.85 -3.96
C PHE A 906 26.20 14.40 -4.02
N SER A 907 25.44 13.54 -4.71
CA SER A 907 25.77 12.12 -4.89
C SER A 907 27.15 11.95 -5.55
N PHE A 908 27.46 12.79 -6.53
CA PHE A 908 28.76 12.81 -7.22
C PHE A 908 29.90 13.28 -6.31
N GLY A 909 29.67 14.27 -5.44
CA GLY A 909 30.66 14.69 -4.45
C GLY A 909 31.03 13.56 -3.49
N VAL A 910 30.05 12.79 -3.01
CA VAL A 910 30.30 11.57 -2.21
C VAL A 910 31.10 10.55 -3.01
N LEU A 911 30.73 10.32 -4.28
CA LEU A 911 31.44 9.39 -5.16
C LEU A 911 32.89 9.80 -5.42
N ILE A 912 33.20 11.09 -5.59
CA ILE A 912 34.58 11.58 -5.69
C ILE A 912 35.36 11.23 -4.42
N LEU A 913 34.79 11.48 -3.24
CA LEU A 913 35.45 11.15 -1.97
C LEU A 913 35.76 9.65 -1.87
N GLU A 914 34.86 8.77 -2.30
CA GLU A 914 35.13 7.33 -2.36
C GLU A 914 36.25 6.98 -3.34
N ILE A 915 36.28 7.62 -4.51
CA ILE A 915 37.31 7.39 -5.54
C ILE A 915 38.69 7.81 -5.01
N VAL A 916 38.82 9.00 -4.42
CA VAL A 916 40.13 9.51 -3.96
C VAL A 916 40.65 8.77 -2.74
N MET A 917 39.75 8.26 -1.88
CA MET A 917 40.11 7.53 -0.66
C MET A 917 40.25 6.02 -0.84
N GLY A 918 39.64 5.45 -1.88
CA GLY A 918 39.60 3.99 -2.07
C GLY A 918 38.81 3.25 -0.98
N ARG A 919 37.92 3.94 -0.26
CA ARG A 919 37.15 3.40 0.87
C ARG A 919 35.66 3.62 0.65
N ARG A 920 34.84 2.63 1.02
CA ARG A 920 33.38 2.78 0.95
C ARG A 920 32.93 3.81 1.99
N ASN A 921 31.93 4.60 1.64
CA ASN A 921 31.19 5.44 2.58
C ASN A 921 30.69 4.64 3.80
N SER A 922 30.34 3.35 3.63
CA SER A 922 29.89 2.47 4.71
C SER A 922 30.99 2.03 5.71
N THR A 923 32.28 2.18 5.37
CA THR A 923 33.44 1.70 6.16
C THR A 923 33.85 2.62 7.32
N PHE A 924 33.32 3.85 7.39
CA PHE A 924 33.69 4.85 8.40
C PHE A 924 33.01 4.61 9.76
N VAL A 925 33.03 3.37 10.26
CA VAL A 925 32.47 2.97 11.58
C VAL A 925 33.54 2.45 12.54
N HIS A 926 34.82 2.62 12.21
CA HIS A 926 35.91 2.20 13.09
C HIS A 926 36.90 3.34 13.31
N LEU A 927 36.88 3.90 14.54
CA LEU A 927 37.96 4.55 15.32
C LEU A 927 37.37 5.63 16.24
N ASP A 928 36.98 5.29 17.48
CA ASP A 928 36.74 6.13 18.70
C ASP A 928 36.08 7.55 18.62
N ARG A 929 35.68 8.02 17.44
CA ARG A 929 34.89 9.22 17.12
C ARG A 929 34.14 8.93 15.82
N SER A 930 32.81 8.85 15.88
CA SER A 930 31.92 8.34 14.82
C SER A 930 31.74 9.34 13.66
N PHE A 931 32.79 9.60 12.87
CA PHE A 931 32.73 10.44 11.68
C PHE A 931 32.14 9.68 10.49
N ASN A 932 31.15 10.26 9.77
CA ASN A 932 30.79 9.77 8.42
C ASN A 932 31.87 10.18 7.39
N LEU A 933 31.93 9.55 6.20
CA LEU A 933 32.95 9.84 5.15
C LEU A 933 33.10 11.34 4.87
N ILE A 934 31.97 12.04 4.76
CA ILE A 934 31.91 13.48 4.46
C ILE A 934 32.49 14.29 5.63
N GLU A 935 32.18 13.90 6.86
CA GLU A 935 32.68 14.53 8.09
C GLU A 935 34.17 14.32 8.30
N TYR A 936 34.66 13.12 8.01
CA TYR A 936 36.09 12.84 8.03
C TYR A 936 36.85 13.67 6.99
N ALA A 937 36.33 13.75 5.75
CA ALA A 937 36.90 14.59 4.70
C ALA A 937 36.88 16.07 5.05
N TRP A 938 35.79 16.54 5.65
CA TRP A 938 35.64 17.92 6.10
C TRP A 938 36.62 18.29 7.22
N GLU A 939 36.84 17.39 8.17
CA GLU A 939 37.72 17.66 9.30
C GLU A 939 39.19 17.73 8.88
N LEU A 940 39.64 16.80 8.03
CA LEU A 940 40.99 16.86 7.45
C LEU A 940 41.20 18.12 6.59
N TRP A 941 40.19 18.51 5.81
CA TRP A 941 40.23 19.75 5.05
C TRP A 941 40.36 20.99 5.95
N ARG A 942 39.59 21.06 7.04
CA ARG A 942 39.67 22.16 8.02
C ARG A 942 41.02 22.25 8.71
N GLN A 943 41.68 21.12 8.92
CA GLN A 943 43.02 21.03 9.50
C GLN A 943 44.13 21.37 8.49
N GLY A 944 43.79 21.60 7.22
CA GLY A 944 44.75 21.85 6.15
C GLY A 944 45.43 20.58 5.61
N ASP A 945 44.96 19.40 5.99
CA ASP A 945 45.52 18.10 5.61
C ASP A 945 44.64 17.38 4.58
N ALA A 946 44.39 18.05 3.44
CA ALA A 946 43.62 17.45 2.35
C ALA A 946 44.32 16.20 1.76
N LEU A 947 45.66 16.12 1.89
CA LEU A 947 46.45 14.99 1.40
C LEU A 947 46.29 13.74 2.27
N GLY A 948 45.90 13.88 3.54
CA GLY A 948 45.52 12.75 4.40
C GLY A 948 44.34 11.92 3.87
N LEU A 949 43.56 12.46 2.92
CA LEU A 949 42.50 11.73 2.23
C LEU A 949 43.00 10.84 1.09
N MET A 950 44.28 10.95 0.71
CA MET A 950 44.83 10.20 -0.41
C MET A 950 44.94 8.72 -0.08
N ASP A 951 44.39 7.88 -0.97
CA ASP A 951 44.62 6.44 -0.93
C ASP A 951 46.12 6.14 -1.07
N GLN A 952 46.65 5.31 -0.16
CA GLN A 952 48.06 4.97 -0.08
C GLN A 952 48.58 4.33 -1.38
N THR A 953 47.72 3.67 -2.15
CA THR A 953 48.09 3.06 -3.44
C THR A 953 48.37 4.09 -4.54
N LEU A 954 48.06 5.37 -4.34
CA LEU A 954 48.20 6.43 -5.35
C LEU A 954 49.55 7.17 -5.28
N GLY A 955 50.29 7.05 -4.17
CA GLY A 955 51.34 7.99 -3.77
C GLY A 955 52.43 8.31 -4.81
N SER A 956 52.80 7.38 -5.68
CA SER A 956 53.83 7.58 -6.72
C SER A 956 53.31 8.12 -8.06
N THR A 957 52.00 8.01 -8.32
CA THR A 957 51.36 8.41 -9.60
C THR A 957 50.52 9.68 -9.48
N CYS A 958 50.32 10.18 -8.26
CA CYS A 958 49.39 11.24 -7.95
C CYS A 958 49.98 12.64 -8.21
N VAL A 959 49.23 13.47 -8.94
CA VAL A 959 49.56 14.89 -9.09
C VAL A 959 48.91 15.66 -7.95
N VAL A 960 49.71 16.05 -6.95
CA VAL A 960 49.26 16.66 -5.68
C VAL A 960 48.31 17.85 -5.88
N GLN A 961 48.62 18.75 -6.81
CA GLN A 961 47.76 19.91 -7.11
C GLN A 961 46.39 19.50 -7.65
N GLN A 962 46.37 18.53 -8.58
CA GLN A 962 45.16 17.99 -9.18
C GLN A 962 44.31 17.24 -8.15
N PHE A 963 44.95 16.51 -7.24
CA PHE A 963 44.30 15.80 -6.13
C PHE A 963 43.62 16.77 -5.16
N SER A 964 44.36 17.74 -4.63
CA SER A 964 43.83 18.73 -3.68
C SER A 964 42.67 19.51 -4.28
N ARG A 965 42.77 19.85 -5.57
CA ARG A 965 41.71 20.49 -6.34
C ARG A 965 40.46 19.59 -6.44
N THR A 966 40.64 18.31 -6.72
CA THR A 966 39.57 17.31 -6.80
C THR A 966 38.84 17.15 -5.47
N VAL A 967 39.57 17.09 -4.34
CA VAL A 967 39.01 17.05 -2.98
C VAL A 967 38.20 18.32 -2.69
N GLN A 968 38.73 19.50 -3.03
CA GLN A 968 38.03 20.76 -2.83
C GLN A 968 36.70 20.81 -3.59
N VAL A 969 36.69 20.35 -4.85
CA VAL A 969 35.45 20.25 -5.64
C VAL A 969 34.47 19.26 -5.01
N ALA A 970 34.94 18.11 -4.55
CA ALA A 970 34.10 17.13 -3.86
C ALA A 970 33.38 17.76 -2.65
N LEU A 971 34.11 18.54 -1.83
CA LEU A 971 33.56 19.25 -0.68
C LEU A 971 32.57 20.36 -1.07
N LEU A 972 32.81 21.08 -2.18
CA LEU A 972 31.84 22.04 -2.73
C LEU A 972 30.54 21.35 -3.17
N CYS A 973 30.63 20.12 -3.67
CA CYS A 973 29.49 19.32 -4.10
C CYS A 973 28.63 18.80 -2.93
N VAL A 974 29.20 18.53 -1.76
CA VAL A 974 28.48 17.95 -0.60
C VAL A 974 28.02 18.98 0.45
N GLN A 975 27.99 20.27 0.09
CA GLN A 975 27.55 21.35 0.97
C GLN A 975 26.09 21.16 1.46
N GLU A 976 25.81 21.59 2.70
CA GLU A 976 24.50 21.43 3.34
C GLU A 976 23.38 22.04 2.50
N SER A 977 23.51 23.31 2.11
CA SER A 977 22.56 23.97 1.23
C SER A 977 22.74 23.55 -0.23
N ALA A 978 21.66 23.11 -0.89
CA ALA A 978 21.67 22.79 -2.32
C ALA A 978 22.03 24.00 -3.20
N THR A 979 21.75 25.23 -2.77
CA THR A 979 22.07 26.44 -3.53
C THR A 979 23.57 26.73 -3.57
N ASP A 980 24.30 26.34 -2.54
CA ASP A 980 25.75 26.55 -2.43
C ASP A 980 26.58 25.59 -3.30
N ARG A 981 26.00 24.43 -3.67
CA ARG A 981 26.66 23.43 -4.52
C ARG A 981 26.87 23.98 -5.94
N PRO A 982 27.96 23.64 -6.65
CA PRO A 982 28.17 24.10 -8.03
C PRO A 982 27.14 23.50 -9.00
N THR A 983 26.97 24.09 -10.18
CA THR A 983 26.32 23.40 -11.29
C THR A 983 27.29 22.41 -11.95
N THR A 984 26.80 21.47 -12.76
CA THR A 984 27.71 20.51 -13.43
C THR A 984 28.69 21.19 -14.39
N SER A 985 28.29 22.30 -15.02
CA SER A 985 29.20 23.10 -15.87
C SER A 985 30.30 23.76 -15.04
N ASP A 986 29.93 24.37 -13.91
CA ASP A 986 30.91 25.01 -13.02
C ASP A 986 31.86 23.97 -12.44
N MET A 987 31.33 22.85 -11.97
CA MET A 987 32.09 21.73 -11.43
C MET A 987 33.13 21.18 -12.41
N ILE A 988 32.78 21.03 -13.70
CA ILE A 988 33.74 20.57 -14.72
C ILE A 988 34.82 21.63 -14.99
N SER A 989 34.43 22.90 -15.10
CA SER A 989 35.40 24.00 -15.20
C SER A 989 36.34 24.02 -13.99
N MET A 990 35.79 23.80 -12.79
CA MET A 990 36.53 23.70 -11.55
C MET A 990 37.47 22.48 -11.53
N LEU A 991 37.09 21.34 -12.09
CA LEU A 991 37.95 20.13 -12.12
C LEU A 991 39.05 20.20 -13.18
N LEU A 992 38.74 20.70 -14.39
CA LEU A 992 39.59 20.57 -15.57
C LEU A 992 40.40 21.84 -15.92
N ASN A 993 40.01 23.02 -15.41
CA ASN A 993 40.73 24.25 -15.67
C ASN A 993 41.56 24.68 -14.45
N ASP A 994 42.86 24.40 -14.50
CA ASP A 994 43.84 24.68 -13.44
C ASP A 994 43.94 26.18 -13.08
N THR A 995 43.52 27.08 -13.97
CA THR A 995 43.55 28.54 -13.74
C THR A 995 42.35 29.08 -12.98
N THR A 996 41.29 28.27 -12.78
CA THR A 996 40.07 28.73 -12.13
C THR A 996 40.27 28.79 -10.61
N LEU A 997 40.03 29.96 -10.00
CA LEU A 997 40.02 30.13 -8.55
C LEU A 997 38.81 29.43 -7.93
N LEU A 998 39.05 28.54 -6.97
CA LEU A 998 38.00 27.79 -6.29
C LEU A 998 37.58 28.49 -4.99
N PRO A 999 36.26 28.60 -4.71
CA PRO A 999 35.78 29.11 -3.43
C PRO A 999 36.13 28.13 -2.30
N THR A 1000 36.24 28.66 -1.09
CA THR A 1000 36.38 27.84 0.12
C THR A 1000 35.06 27.08 0.38
N PRO A 1001 35.09 25.75 0.54
CA PRO A 1001 33.85 25.00 0.79
C PRO A 1001 33.26 25.37 2.16
N LYS A 1002 31.93 25.47 2.22
CA LYS A 1002 31.17 25.63 3.48
C LYS A 1002 30.91 24.26 4.12
N LYS A 1003 30.31 24.29 5.32
CA LYS A 1003 29.95 23.09 6.07
C LYS A 1003 29.11 22.12 5.21
N PRO A 1004 29.51 20.84 5.12
CA PRO A 1004 28.77 19.86 4.36
C PRO A 1004 27.58 19.28 5.11
N ALA A 1005 26.70 18.62 4.36
CA ALA A 1005 25.48 18.03 4.89
C ALA A 1005 25.79 16.72 5.64
N PHE A 1006 25.40 16.60 6.91
CA PHE A 1006 25.66 15.43 7.73
C PHE A 1006 24.42 14.58 7.97
N VAL A 1007 24.50 13.29 7.66
CA VAL A 1007 23.47 12.29 8.00
C VAL A 1007 24.02 11.42 9.13
N ILE A 1008 23.45 11.53 10.34
CA ILE A 1008 23.89 10.77 11.51
C ILE A 1008 23.46 9.30 11.39
N ARG A 1009 24.43 8.39 11.35
CA ARG A 1009 24.23 6.93 11.42
C ARG A 1009 24.03 6.52 12.89
N ARG A 1010 22.97 5.77 13.22
CA ARG A 1010 22.87 5.09 14.53
C ARG A 1010 23.84 3.88 14.50
N GLU A 1011 24.74 3.82 15.47
CA GLU A 1011 25.92 2.93 15.53
C GLU A 1011 25.58 1.42 15.58
N SER A 1012 26.38 0.60 14.89
CA SER A 1012 26.46 -0.86 15.07
C SER A 1012 27.94 -1.26 15.21
N GLY A 1013 28.24 -2.07 16.24
CA GLY A 1013 29.59 -2.40 16.70
C GLY A 1013 30.45 -3.28 15.77
N PRO A 1014 31.71 -3.58 16.17
CA PRO A 1014 32.76 -4.12 15.31
C PRO A 1014 32.50 -5.56 14.86
N LYS A 1015 32.73 -5.82 13.57
CA LYS A 1015 32.97 -7.18 13.08
C LYS A 1015 34.46 -7.34 12.83
N GLU A 1016 35.08 -8.27 13.55
CA GLU A 1016 36.35 -8.88 13.16
C GLU A 1016 36.16 -9.61 11.82
N CYS A 1017 36.99 -9.26 10.85
CA CYS A 1017 37.17 -10.05 9.64
C CYS A 1017 38.17 -11.16 9.94
N SER A 1018 37.76 -12.43 9.85
CA SER A 1018 38.70 -13.49 9.50
C SER A 1018 38.57 -13.81 8.02
N ILE A 1019 39.69 -13.61 7.33
CA ILE A 1019 39.99 -14.10 5.99
C ILE A 1019 40.16 -15.62 6.10
N ASN A 1020 39.66 -16.39 5.15
CA ASN A 1020 40.45 -17.46 4.50
C ASN A 1020 39.74 -18.03 3.26
N ASN A 1021 40.50 -18.05 2.16
CA ASN A 1021 40.22 -18.84 0.97
C ASN A 1021 40.38 -20.34 1.30
N MET A 1022 39.51 -21.15 0.68
CA MET A 1022 39.39 -22.61 0.77
C MET A 1022 40.69 -23.40 0.95
N THR A 1023 40.63 -24.44 1.80
CA THR A 1023 41.43 -25.67 1.63
C THR A 1023 40.57 -26.88 1.97
N ILE A 1024 40.67 -27.90 1.12
CA ILE A 1024 39.93 -29.18 1.14
C ILE A 1024 40.41 -30.08 2.31
N THR A 1025 39.48 -30.90 2.81
CA THR A 1025 39.61 -32.01 3.79
C THR A 1025 40.76 -32.98 3.54
N ASP A 1026 41.42 -33.52 4.60
CA ASP A 1026 41.18 -34.89 5.13
C ASP A 1026 42.10 -35.33 6.32
N MET A 1027 41.56 -36.27 7.12
CA MET A 1027 42.12 -37.28 8.05
C MET A 1027 42.68 -37.00 9.47
N ASP A 1028 41.87 -37.46 10.45
CA ASP A 1028 42.11 -38.26 11.68
C ASP A 1028 43.51 -38.50 12.27
N GLY A 1029 43.55 -38.53 13.63
CA GLY A 1029 44.42 -39.47 14.37
C GLY A 1029 44.86 -39.06 15.78
N ARG A 1030 44.10 -39.52 16.79
CA ARG A 1030 44.39 -39.66 18.24
C ARG A 1030 44.30 -38.45 19.17
#